data_AF-A0A1W9V3U3-F1
#
_entry.id   AF-A0A1W9V3U3-F1
#
_cell.length_a   1.000
_cell.length_b   1.000
_cell.length_c   1.000
_cell.angle_alpha   90.00
_cell.angle_beta   90.00
_cell.angle_gamma   90.00
#
_symmetry.space_group_name_H-M   'P 1'
#
loop_
_entity.id
_entity.type
_entity.pdbx_description
1 polymer ?
#
loop_
_entity_poly.entity_id
_entity_poly.type
_entity_poly.pdbx_seq_one_letter_code
_entity_poly.pdbx_strand_id
1 'polypeptide(L)'
;PEELESVINDTDWKSTLTDSYVRGELSFEQKERQARYRLSVGAREDKDISNAGFSHAQHVMELLDNLLAPYSVEMDFDDLPIPFRAIGTDLISGEEIVYGEGDLKTVIRASMAVPGVFTPVEYKDRYVIDGGWSDNLPSLVAREMGADIVIAVSLFSLEKDIEKLSSATAVTLQSDLIRTVERQQASLDASDLVISPDLTGYNQTDFEKGRSMMALGYKAASEMRDEIRALSNEIGHRNDPSPVKRVAEGRVNISKITVYSGGDAEAEKNIRREIQETIGREASFRELRAYLYSFYDRGSFTHFWYRLEPVGTDSFHLIVHAPPLTRAYERFSSGIDFSSQMIESHITEFTLKTAYQRWYGEQKNNAASFELWLSDFPSLIVGLEHTVPDGKLQMGAETYLLSRSRYFFKDDTVESLYGLQTLGGRLYIKRPFFKRMDLGLHVYTDYNWIEKRLGGDLAAEENWAQYGGKILVKIDTLDRTIAPRRGRKAAFLIDYSFDEEGQSSGIAAAAGEWYLPLADGLILIPRGEFQGLLWGSLSAMEQPSLGQSITLHAYYPQELRGDNVAMAGLALRKQIGSLPLGLGNEIYFQLAGNSATLWEEDAVESYRDFHYFSGGAAGLVMNTLIGEIQLNFAFNEDGRFSSFLGVSTSLSFMNGF
;
A
#
# COMPACT_ATOMS: atom_id res chain seq x y z
N PRO A 1 32.36 -12.35 0.31
CA PRO A 1 32.06 -11.50 1.48
C PRO A 1 31.54 -10.11 1.08
N GLU A 2 32.34 -9.32 0.34
CA GLU A 2 31.98 -7.96 -0.08
C GLU A 2 30.66 -7.90 -0.90
N GLU A 3 30.43 -8.89 -1.77
CA GLU A 3 29.18 -8.97 -2.55
C GLU A 3 27.95 -9.21 -1.67
N LEU A 4 28.03 -10.12 -0.69
CA LEU A 4 26.94 -10.36 0.27
C LEU A 4 26.68 -9.12 1.14
N GLU A 5 27.74 -8.42 1.55
CA GLU A 5 27.62 -7.17 2.29
C GLU A 5 26.95 -6.06 1.45
N SER A 6 27.29 -5.95 0.16
CA SER A 6 26.62 -5.03 -0.76
C SER A 6 25.15 -5.38 -0.95
N VAL A 7 24.80 -6.65 -1.14
CA VAL A 7 23.40 -7.09 -1.24
C VAL A 7 22.61 -6.68 0.01
N ILE A 8 23.15 -6.90 1.21
CA ILE A 8 22.47 -6.54 2.47
C ILE A 8 22.32 -5.02 2.63
N ASN A 9 23.36 -4.25 2.32
CA ASN A 9 23.35 -2.80 2.55
C ASN A 9 22.64 -1.98 1.46
N ASP A 10 22.63 -2.48 0.22
CA ASP A 10 22.14 -1.72 -0.94
C ASP A 10 20.69 -2.09 -1.32
N THR A 11 20.14 -3.16 -0.75
CA THR A 11 18.74 -3.58 -0.97
C THR A 11 17.79 -2.77 -0.09
N ASP A 12 16.74 -2.18 -0.69
CA ASP A 12 15.61 -1.61 0.05
C ASP A 12 14.69 -2.75 0.54
N TRP A 13 15.09 -3.40 1.63
CA TRP A 13 14.41 -4.54 2.22
C TRP A 13 12.93 -4.27 2.48
N LYS A 14 12.59 -3.05 2.86
CA LYS A 14 11.21 -2.67 3.11
C LYS A 14 10.35 -2.76 1.85
N SER A 15 10.83 -2.22 0.73
CA SER A 15 10.13 -2.33 -0.56
C SER A 15 10.08 -3.77 -1.06
N THR A 16 11.14 -4.54 -0.82
CA THR A 16 11.27 -5.93 -1.25
C THR A 16 10.28 -6.83 -0.50
N LEU A 17 10.08 -6.62 0.79
CA LEU A 17 9.24 -7.48 1.63
C LEU A 17 7.75 -7.09 1.61
N THR A 18 7.40 -5.81 1.34
CA THR A 18 6.01 -5.31 1.44
C THR A 18 5.18 -5.35 0.16
N ASP A 19 5.75 -5.80 -0.97
CA ASP A 19 5.05 -6.10 -2.24
C ASP A 19 4.07 -4.99 -2.68
N SER A 20 4.52 -3.74 -2.53
CA SER A 20 3.71 -2.58 -2.89
C SER A 20 3.73 -2.37 -4.41
N TYR A 21 2.59 -2.60 -5.08
CA TYR A 21 2.41 -2.24 -6.48
C TYR A 21 2.83 -0.78 -6.73
N VAL A 22 3.50 -0.52 -7.86
CA VAL A 22 3.80 0.85 -8.31
C VAL A 22 2.47 1.58 -8.55
N ARG A 23 2.04 2.43 -7.61
CA ARG A 23 0.73 3.11 -7.66
C ARG A 23 0.46 3.77 -9.00
N GLY A 24 1.50 4.34 -9.63
CA GLY A 24 1.41 5.02 -10.92
C GLY A 24 0.77 4.17 -12.03
N GLU A 25 0.93 2.86 -11.97
CA GLU A 25 0.45 1.90 -12.95
C GLU A 25 -0.94 1.31 -12.65
N LEU A 26 -1.48 1.55 -11.47
CA LEU A 26 -2.84 1.13 -11.14
C LEU A 26 -3.87 1.88 -12.00
N SER A 27 -4.98 1.22 -12.31
CA SER A 27 -6.14 1.89 -12.90
C SER A 27 -6.66 2.98 -11.96
N PHE A 28 -7.33 3.99 -12.52
CA PHE A 28 -7.85 5.09 -11.70
C PHE A 28 -8.86 4.58 -10.64
N GLU A 29 -9.70 3.62 -11.01
CA GLU A 29 -10.62 2.92 -10.11
C GLU A 29 -9.88 2.24 -8.93
N GLN A 30 -8.78 1.53 -9.22
CA GLN A 30 -7.95 0.90 -8.19
C GLN A 30 -7.31 1.95 -7.26
N LYS A 31 -6.84 3.07 -7.81
CA LYS A 31 -6.26 4.19 -7.03
C LYS A 31 -7.25 4.81 -6.08
N GLU A 32 -8.48 5.04 -6.54
CA GLU A 32 -9.57 5.56 -5.70
C GLU A 32 -9.96 4.56 -4.60
N ARG A 33 -10.06 3.28 -4.95
CA ARG A 33 -10.42 2.23 -3.99
C ARG A 33 -9.37 2.10 -2.88
N GLN A 34 -8.08 2.09 -3.22
CA GLN A 34 -7.01 2.07 -2.22
C GLN A 34 -6.96 3.31 -1.32
N ALA A 35 -7.49 4.44 -1.80
CA ALA A 35 -7.64 5.65 -1.00
C ALA A 35 -8.85 5.57 -0.07
N ARG A 36 -9.96 4.95 -0.48
CA ARG A 36 -11.14 4.79 0.38
C ARG A 36 -10.98 3.67 1.41
N TYR A 37 -10.40 2.54 1.00
CA TYR A 37 -10.34 1.33 1.81
C TYR A 37 -8.90 0.85 2.00
N ARG A 38 -8.58 0.44 3.23
CA ARG A 38 -7.27 -0.10 3.60
C ARG A 38 -7.25 -1.61 3.68
N LEU A 39 -8.37 -2.17 4.10
CA LEU A 39 -8.57 -3.61 4.17
C LEU A 39 -9.50 -3.99 3.02
N SER A 40 -9.08 -4.93 2.18
CA SER A 40 -9.93 -5.51 1.15
C SER A 40 -9.67 -6.99 1.08
N VAL A 41 -10.72 -7.79 1.24
CA VAL A 41 -10.68 -9.25 1.10
C VAL A 41 -11.62 -9.63 -0.04
N GLY A 42 -11.12 -10.41 -0.99
CA GLY A 42 -11.90 -10.90 -2.12
C GLY A 42 -12.07 -12.41 -2.09
N ALA A 43 -13.23 -12.91 -2.50
CA ALA A 43 -13.45 -14.32 -2.77
C ALA A 43 -13.32 -14.59 -4.28
N ARG A 44 -12.55 -15.62 -4.64
CA ARG A 44 -12.42 -16.14 -6.00
C ARG A 44 -13.10 -17.51 -6.11
N GLU A 45 -13.44 -17.95 -7.33
CA GLU A 45 -14.13 -19.21 -7.59
C GLU A 45 -13.29 -20.43 -7.18
N ASP A 46 -11.98 -20.35 -7.42
CA ASP A 46 -11.06 -21.35 -6.94
C ASP A 46 -10.80 -21.11 -5.45
N LYS A 47 -10.91 -22.20 -4.68
CA LYS A 47 -10.63 -22.29 -3.23
C LYS A 47 -9.13 -22.11 -2.93
N ASP A 48 -8.49 -21.17 -3.63
CA ASP A 48 -7.08 -20.94 -3.63
C ASP A 48 -6.71 -20.16 -2.36
N ILE A 49 -6.34 -20.94 -1.36
CA ILE A 49 -5.84 -20.51 -0.05
C ILE A 49 -4.47 -19.78 -0.19
N SER A 50 -3.92 -19.74 -1.40
CA SER A 50 -2.67 -19.10 -1.83
C SER A 50 -2.59 -17.58 -1.57
N ASN A 51 -3.68 -16.94 -1.14
CA ASN A 51 -3.73 -15.51 -0.81
C ASN A 51 -3.70 -15.21 0.70
N ALA A 52 -3.43 -16.21 1.56
CA ALA A 52 -3.25 -16.01 3.00
C ALA A 52 -1.84 -15.44 3.30
N GLY A 53 -1.70 -14.11 3.26
CA GLY A 53 -0.47 -13.39 3.59
C GLY A 53 -0.63 -11.89 3.28
N PHE A 54 0.11 -11.01 3.97
CA PHE A 54 0.08 -9.57 3.67
C PHE A 54 0.85 -9.20 2.38
N SER A 55 1.71 -10.10 1.88
CA SER A 55 2.62 -9.91 0.75
C SER A 55 2.77 -11.20 -0.05
N HIS A 56 2.71 -11.15 -1.40
CA HIS A 56 3.08 -12.30 -2.24
C HIS A 56 4.61 -12.43 -2.38
N ALA A 57 5.36 -11.45 -1.88
CA ALA A 57 6.81 -11.34 -1.93
C ALA A 57 7.36 -11.41 -3.36
N GLN A 58 6.70 -10.74 -4.30
CA GLN A 58 7.13 -10.76 -5.69
C GLN A 58 8.50 -10.11 -5.88
N HIS A 59 8.76 -8.99 -5.19
CA HIS A 59 10.08 -8.36 -5.20
C HIS A 59 11.17 -9.22 -4.54
N VAL A 60 10.81 -10.12 -3.60
CA VAL A 60 11.77 -11.11 -3.08
C VAL A 60 12.16 -12.11 -4.17
N MET A 61 11.20 -12.59 -4.95
CA MET A 61 11.49 -13.43 -6.11
C MET A 61 12.34 -12.70 -7.15
N GLU A 62 12.06 -11.42 -7.41
CA GLU A 62 12.89 -10.60 -8.29
C GLU A 62 14.33 -10.48 -7.78
N LEU A 63 14.52 -10.27 -6.47
CA LEU A 63 15.85 -10.23 -5.86
C LEU A 63 16.58 -11.58 -6.05
N LEU A 64 15.91 -12.70 -5.79
CA LEU A 64 16.49 -14.03 -5.98
C LEU A 64 16.83 -14.32 -7.44
N ASP A 65 15.97 -13.93 -8.38
CA ASP A 65 16.25 -13.99 -9.81
C ASP A 65 17.54 -13.24 -10.17
N ASN A 66 17.85 -12.14 -9.47
CA ASN A 66 19.06 -11.35 -9.70
C ASN A 66 20.32 -12.01 -9.18
N LEU A 67 20.23 -12.52 -7.95
CA LEU A 67 21.35 -13.14 -7.26
C LEU A 67 21.70 -14.49 -7.89
N LEU A 68 20.70 -15.22 -8.36
CA LEU A 68 20.81 -16.60 -8.81
C LEU A 68 20.58 -16.76 -10.32
N ALA A 69 20.66 -15.67 -11.08
CA ALA A 69 20.50 -15.69 -12.55
C ALA A 69 21.33 -16.79 -13.26
N PRO A 70 22.58 -17.10 -12.85
CA PRO A 70 23.35 -18.18 -13.47
C PRO A 70 22.77 -19.59 -13.27
N TYR A 71 21.87 -19.78 -12.31
CA TYR A 71 21.30 -21.06 -11.89
C TYR A 71 19.79 -21.13 -12.21
N SER A 72 19.39 -20.69 -13.40
CA SER A 72 17.98 -20.47 -13.78
C SER A 72 17.18 -21.71 -14.16
N VAL A 73 17.69 -22.91 -13.90
CA VAL A 73 17.15 -24.21 -14.32
C VAL A 73 17.04 -25.15 -13.13
N GLU A 74 16.17 -26.16 -13.23
CA GLU A 74 16.18 -27.25 -12.25
C GLU A 74 17.54 -27.95 -12.30
N MET A 75 18.13 -28.15 -11.13
CA MET A 75 19.44 -28.79 -10.98
C MET A 75 19.51 -29.61 -9.71
N ASP A 76 20.47 -30.52 -9.67
CA ASP A 76 20.92 -31.14 -8.43
C ASP A 76 21.78 -30.11 -7.67
N PHE A 77 21.50 -29.91 -6.39
CA PHE A 77 22.23 -28.94 -5.57
C PHE A 77 23.60 -29.47 -5.13
N ASP A 78 23.89 -30.75 -5.34
CA ASP A 78 25.24 -31.31 -5.18
C ASP A 78 26.18 -30.89 -6.33
N ASP A 79 25.64 -30.43 -7.46
CA ASP A 79 26.42 -29.90 -8.60
C ASP A 79 26.86 -28.43 -8.40
N LEU A 80 26.40 -27.78 -7.33
CA LEU A 80 26.84 -26.42 -6.99
C LEU A 80 28.30 -26.42 -6.52
N PRO A 81 29.05 -25.29 -6.67
CA PRO A 81 30.43 -25.20 -6.20
C PRO A 81 30.59 -25.56 -4.71
N ILE A 82 29.54 -25.34 -3.92
CA ILE A 82 29.37 -25.81 -2.56
C ILE A 82 28.01 -26.52 -2.52
N PRO A 83 27.97 -27.84 -2.20
CA PRO A 83 26.71 -28.56 -2.07
C PRO A 83 25.77 -27.87 -1.10
N PHE A 84 24.50 -27.78 -1.48
CA PHE A 84 23.50 -26.99 -0.75
C PHE A 84 22.25 -27.81 -0.44
N ARG A 85 21.64 -27.55 0.72
CA ARG A 85 20.30 -28.00 1.06
C ARG A 85 19.52 -26.82 1.63
N ALA A 86 18.23 -26.75 1.29
CA ALA A 86 17.29 -25.86 1.96
C ALA A 86 16.24 -26.68 2.69
N ILE A 87 15.68 -26.12 3.76
CA ILE A 87 14.58 -26.72 4.51
C ILE A 87 13.31 -25.94 4.20
N GLY A 88 12.22 -26.64 3.92
CA GLY A 88 10.88 -26.08 3.96
C GLY A 88 9.99 -26.91 4.86
N THR A 89 8.81 -26.39 5.16
CA THR A 89 7.80 -27.11 5.94
C THR A 89 6.54 -27.26 5.13
N ASP A 90 6.03 -28.49 5.00
CA ASP A 90 4.73 -28.74 4.41
C ASP A 90 3.64 -28.13 5.29
N LEU A 91 2.86 -27.19 4.75
CA LEU A 91 1.83 -26.47 5.50
C LEU A 91 0.68 -27.39 5.93
N ILE A 92 0.41 -28.47 5.20
CA ILE A 92 -0.71 -29.38 5.46
C ILE A 92 -0.32 -30.42 6.51
N SER A 93 0.81 -31.10 6.32
CA SER A 93 1.26 -32.15 7.24
C SER A 93 2.10 -31.65 8.40
N GLY A 94 2.74 -30.49 8.26
CA GLY A 94 3.75 -29.98 9.18
C GLY A 94 5.10 -30.69 9.06
N GLU A 95 5.29 -31.54 8.04
CA GLU A 95 6.52 -32.30 7.85
C GLU A 95 7.66 -31.43 7.30
N GLU A 96 8.88 -31.75 7.74
CA GLU A 96 10.12 -31.18 7.19
C GLU A 96 10.34 -31.68 5.76
N ILE A 97 10.69 -30.76 4.86
CA ILE A 97 11.08 -31.04 3.49
C ILE A 97 12.54 -30.61 3.31
N VAL A 98 13.42 -31.58 3.02
CA VAL A 98 14.83 -31.32 2.70
C VAL A 98 14.99 -31.26 1.18
N TYR A 99 15.30 -30.07 0.66
CA TYR A 99 15.52 -29.88 -0.77
C TYR A 99 16.98 -30.12 -1.14
N GLY A 100 17.23 -31.16 -1.94
CA GLY A 100 18.53 -31.42 -2.59
C GLY A 100 18.55 -31.18 -4.09
N GLU A 101 17.40 -30.86 -4.69
CA GLU A 101 17.27 -30.64 -6.13
C GLU A 101 16.08 -29.69 -6.42
N GLY A 102 16.08 -29.11 -7.61
CA GLY A 102 14.96 -28.33 -8.16
C GLY A 102 15.34 -26.94 -8.64
N ASP A 103 14.34 -26.06 -8.81
CA ASP A 103 14.57 -24.64 -9.08
C ASP A 103 15.06 -23.96 -7.79
N LEU A 104 16.35 -23.62 -7.76
CA LEU A 104 17.03 -23.08 -6.58
C LEU A 104 16.34 -21.84 -6.01
N LYS A 105 15.82 -20.96 -6.86
CA LYS A 105 15.15 -19.71 -6.46
C LYS A 105 13.82 -19.99 -5.78
N THR A 106 13.04 -20.90 -6.36
CA THR A 106 11.74 -21.32 -5.82
C THR A 106 11.92 -22.01 -4.48
N VAL A 107 12.92 -22.89 -4.37
CA VAL A 107 13.26 -23.57 -3.12
C VAL A 107 13.67 -22.58 -2.03
N ILE A 108 14.56 -21.62 -2.34
CA ILE A 108 14.97 -20.60 -1.37
C ILE A 108 13.78 -19.73 -0.97
N ARG A 109 12.90 -19.36 -1.92
CA ARG A 109 11.67 -18.60 -1.63
C ARG A 109 10.69 -19.35 -0.74
N ALA A 110 10.54 -20.66 -0.95
CA ALA A 110 9.71 -21.52 -0.10
C ALA A 110 10.28 -21.61 1.31
N SER A 111 11.60 -21.82 1.41
CA SER A 111 12.33 -21.92 2.68
C SER A 111 12.24 -20.66 3.55
N MET A 112 12.01 -19.48 2.95
CA MET A 112 11.82 -18.21 3.68
C MET A 112 10.36 -17.70 3.74
N ALA A 113 9.37 -18.55 3.42
CA ALA A 113 7.96 -18.16 3.33
C ALA A 113 7.29 -18.08 4.72
N VAL A 114 7.72 -17.12 5.55
CA VAL A 114 7.21 -16.92 6.92
C VAL A 114 5.69 -16.72 6.95
N PRO A 115 4.93 -17.61 7.60
CA PRO A 115 3.47 -17.50 7.67
C PRO A 115 2.98 -16.19 8.29
N GLY A 116 1.89 -15.66 7.73
CA GLY A 116 1.33 -14.38 8.12
C GLY A 116 2.06 -13.17 7.51
N VAL A 117 3.32 -13.31 7.08
CA VAL A 117 4.04 -12.27 6.34
C VAL A 117 3.96 -12.55 4.84
N PHE A 118 4.37 -13.75 4.43
CA PHE A 118 4.38 -14.18 3.04
C PHE A 118 3.33 -15.24 2.75
N THR A 119 2.83 -15.25 1.53
CA THR A 119 2.00 -16.35 1.06
C THR A 119 2.82 -17.65 0.96
N PRO A 120 2.23 -18.80 1.33
CA PRO A 120 2.84 -20.11 1.10
C PRO A 120 3.20 -20.32 -0.38
N VAL A 121 4.25 -21.10 -0.65
CA VAL A 121 4.71 -21.41 -2.01
C VAL A 121 4.17 -22.78 -2.40
N GLU A 122 3.48 -22.85 -3.55
CA GLU A 122 3.12 -24.13 -4.15
C GLU A 122 4.34 -24.73 -4.85
N TYR A 123 4.77 -25.94 -4.44
CA TYR A 123 5.91 -26.64 -5.02
C TYR A 123 5.64 -28.14 -5.07
N LYS A 124 5.64 -28.73 -6.29
CA LYS A 124 5.40 -30.16 -6.55
C LYS A 124 4.17 -30.71 -5.78
N ASP A 125 3.00 -30.07 -5.96
CA ASP A 125 1.70 -30.40 -5.33
C ASP A 125 1.65 -30.25 -3.79
N ARG A 126 2.62 -29.56 -3.19
CA ARG A 126 2.63 -29.22 -1.77
C ARG A 126 2.54 -27.71 -1.57
N TYR A 127 1.94 -27.29 -0.47
CA TYR A 127 2.00 -25.91 -0.01
C TYR A 127 3.11 -25.81 1.04
N VAL A 128 4.13 -25.02 0.76
CA VAL A 128 5.35 -24.96 1.55
C VAL A 128 5.47 -23.59 2.23
N ILE A 129 5.85 -23.61 3.50
CA ILE A 129 6.17 -22.44 4.30
C ILE A 129 7.63 -22.48 4.78
N ASP A 130 8.03 -21.43 5.50
CA ASP A 130 9.36 -21.25 6.06
C ASP A 130 9.92 -22.51 6.74
N GLY A 131 11.17 -22.86 6.42
CA GLY A 131 11.86 -24.03 6.97
C GLY A 131 12.19 -23.90 8.45
N GLY A 132 12.32 -22.67 8.96
CA GLY A 132 12.53 -22.37 10.37
C GLY A 132 11.39 -22.85 11.26
N TRP A 133 10.22 -23.16 10.68
CA TRP A 133 9.08 -23.77 11.34
C TRP A 133 9.32 -25.25 11.71
N SER A 134 10.12 -25.96 10.91
CA SER A 134 10.53 -27.35 11.16
C SER A 134 11.92 -27.43 11.78
N ASP A 135 12.92 -26.84 11.13
CA ASP A 135 14.31 -26.91 11.53
C ASP A 135 15.10 -25.67 11.07
N ASN A 136 15.30 -24.75 12.01
CA ASN A 136 16.03 -23.49 11.79
C ASN A 136 17.56 -23.65 11.97
N LEU A 137 18.04 -24.85 12.31
CA LEU A 137 19.46 -25.15 12.42
C LEU A 137 19.70 -26.60 11.96
N PRO A 138 19.69 -26.90 10.64
CA PRO A 138 19.64 -28.27 10.13
C PRO A 138 21.00 -28.99 10.17
N SER A 139 21.68 -28.99 11.31
CA SER A 139 22.98 -29.66 11.52
C SER A 139 22.89 -31.17 11.32
N LEU A 140 21.76 -31.79 11.66
CA LEU A 140 21.51 -33.21 11.40
C LEU A 140 21.47 -33.51 9.90
N VAL A 141 20.83 -32.66 9.11
CA VAL A 141 20.82 -32.77 7.64
C VAL A 141 22.24 -32.64 7.08
N ALA A 142 23.05 -31.71 7.60
CA ALA A 142 24.46 -31.59 7.20
C ALA A 142 25.26 -32.87 7.49
N ARG A 143 25.01 -33.54 8.62
CA ARG A 143 25.60 -34.87 8.91
C ARG A 143 25.13 -35.94 7.94
N GLU A 144 23.84 -35.97 7.62
CA GLU A 144 23.25 -36.92 6.67
C GLU A 144 23.80 -36.73 5.24
N MET A 145 24.15 -35.48 4.86
CA MET A 145 24.87 -35.18 3.63
C MET A 145 26.31 -35.74 3.61
N GLY A 146 26.83 -36.22 4.74
CA GLY A 146 28.17 -36.79 4.87
C GLY A 146 29.22 -35.81 5.38
N ALA A 147 28.83 -34.72 6.06
CA ALA A 147 29.80 -33.80 6.66
C ALA A 147 30.56 -34.45 7.85
N ASP A 148 31.87 -34.57 7.72
CA ASP A 148 32.77 -35.02 8.80
C ASP A 148 32.84 -34.01 9.95
N ILE A 149 32.76 -32.71 9.62
CA ILE A 149 32.78 -31.60 10.56
C ILE A 149 31.61 -30.66 10.25
N VAL A 150 30.81 -30.33 11.26
CA VAL A 150 29.67 -29.42 11.19
C VAL A 150 29.93 -28.18 12.05
N ILE A 151 30.01 -27.03 11.38
CA ILE A 151 30.09 -25.71 12.02
C ILE A 151 28.71 -25.06 11.90
N ALA A 152 28.02 -24.91 13.02
CA ALA A 152 26.68 -24.37 13.11
C ALA A 152 26.70 -22.88 13.52
N VAL A 153 25.88 -22.06 12.87
CA VAL A 153 25.66 -20.67 13.29
C VAL A 153 24.27 -20.57 13.92
N SER A 154 24.22 -20.53 15.25
CA SER A 154 22.96 -20.51 15.98
C SER A 154 22.53 -19.08 16.27
N LEU A 155 21.39 -18.69 15.69
CA LEU A 155 20.71 -17.42 15.96
C LEU A 155 19.56 -17.57 16.98
N PHE A 156 19.43 -18.76 17.59
CA PHE A 156 18.34 -19.08 18.48
C PHE A 156 18.36 -18.22 19.74
N SER A 157 17.32 -17.40 19.90
CA SER A 157 17.10 -16.61 21.10
C SER A 157 15.60 -16.43 21.32
N LEU A 158 15.12 -16.84 22.49
CA LEU A 158 13.74 -16.58 22.92
C LEU A 158 13.69 -15.23 23.63
N GLU A 159 12.75 -14.38 23.23
CA GLU A 159 12.49 -13.14 23.97
C GLU A 159 11.89 -13.49 25.35
N LYS A 160 12.48 -12.94 26.41
CA LYS A 160 12.05 -13.19 27.79
C LYS A 160 11.26 -12.02 28.36
N ASP A 161 11.33 -10.86 27.72
CA ASP A 161 10.60 -9.66 28.08
C ASP A 161 9.23 -9.64 27.41
N ILE A 162 8.18 -9.83 28.21
CA ILE A 162 6.80 -9.85 27.74
C ILE A 162 6.38 -8.51 27.11
N GLU A 163 6.99 -7.40 27.52
CA GLU A 163 6.67 -6.07 26.97
C GLU A 163 7.12 -5.93 25.51
N LYS A 164 8.11 -6.72 25.08
CA LYS A 164 8.58 -6.75 23.69
C LYS A 164 7.79 -7.70 22.80
N LEU A 165 6.95 -8.56 23.39
CA LEU A 165 6.00 -9.43 22.68
C LEU A 165 4.63 -8.74 22.53
N SER A 166 4.63 -7.46 22.15
CA SER A 166 3.46 -6.59 22.18
C SER A 166 2.59 -6.63 20.92
N SER A 167 2.89 -7.48 19.95
CA SER A 167 2.14 -7.60 18.69
C SER A 167 1.80 -9.05 18.38
N ALA A 168 0.70 -9.27 17.65
CA ALA A 168 0.29 -10.60 17.22
C ALA A 168 1.41 -11.29 16.41
N THR A 169 2.11 -10.55 15.54
CA THR A 169 3.25 -11.06 14.78
C THR A 169 4.41 -11.48 15.69
N ALA A 170 4.79 -10.66 16.68
CA ALA A 170 5.87 -11.00 17.60
C ALA A 170 5.55 -12.26 18.42
N VAL A 171 4.30 -12.39 18.89
CA VAL A 171 3.83 -13.58 19.60
C VAL A 171 3.83 -14.81 18.70
N THR A 172 3.41 -14.69 17.44
CA THR A 172 3.44 -15.79 16.46
C THR A 172 4.87 -16.26 16.20
N LEU A 173 5.81 -15.34 15.93
CA LEU A 173 7.22 -15.66 15.70
C LEU A 173 7.89 -16.30 16.94
N GLN A 174 7.58 -15.80 18.13
CA GLN A 174 8.05 -16.39 19.38
C GLN A 174 7.49 -17.81 19.57
N SER A 175 6.21 -18.02 19.26
CA SER A 175 5.57 -19.34 19.36
C SER A 175 6.19 -20.35 18.40
N ASP A 176 6.56 -19.90 17.22
CA ASP A 176 7.26 -20.70 16.22
C ASP A 176 8.64 -21.17 16.72
N LEU A 177 9.45 -20.24 17.24
CA LEU A 177 10.74 -20.57 17.86
C LEU A 177 10.61 -21.56 19.03
N ILE A 178 9.56 -21.47 19.85
CA ILE A 178 9.36 -22.39 20.98
C ILE A 178 9.15 -23.82 20.49
N ARG A 179 8.46 -24.02 19.37
CA ARG A 179 8.20 -25.36 18.83
C ARG A 179 9.46 -26.08 18.36
N THR A 180 10.47 -25.34 17.93
CA THR A 180 11.72 -25.92 17.41
C THR A 180 12.77 -26.16 18.47
N VAL A 181 12.53 -25.83 19.76
CA VAL A 181 13.52 -25.97 20.86
C VAL A 181 14.14 -27.37 20.93
N GLU A 182 13.34 -28.43 20.89
CA GLU A 182 13.85 -29.80 20.99
C GLU A 182 14.71 -30.18 19.77
N ARG A 183 14.25 -29.80 18.57
CA ARG A 183 14.99 -30.02 17.32
C ARG A 183 16.30 -29.23 17.31
N GLN A 184 16.25 -27.98 17.75
CA GLN A 184 17.41 -27.10 17.90
C GLN A 184 18.47 -27.72 18.81
N GLN A 185 18.06 -28.30 19.95
CA GLN A 185 19.01 -28.96 20.85
C GLN A 185 19.69 -30.17 20.19
N ALA A 186 18.92 -31.02 19.51
CA ALA A 186 19.48 -32.16 18.78
C ALA A 186 20.46 -31.72 17.69
N SER A 187 20.18 -30.61 17.00
CA SER A 187 21.09 -30.03 16.01
C SER A 187 22.35 -29.43 16.62
N LEU A 188 22.26 -28.79 17.79
CA LEU A 188 23.43 -28.33 18.53
C LEU A 188 24.32 -29.51 18.94
N ASP A 189 23.73 -30.59 19.43
CA ASP A 189 24.46 -31.82 19.81
C ASP A 189 25.13 -32.49 18.61
N ALA A 190 24.58 -32.33 17.40
CA ALA A 190 25.15 -32.84 16.15
C ALA A 190 26.28 -31.96 15.57
N SER A 191 26.53 -30.79 16.14
CA SER A 191 27.50 -29.80 15.66
C SER A 191 28.84 -29.92 16.40
N ASP A 192 29.96 -29.83 15.69
CA ASP A 192 31.30 -29.85 16.32
C ASP A 192 31.73 -28.49 16.84
N LEU A 193 31.26 -27.42 16.19
CA LEU A 193 31.50 -26.05 16.58
C LEU A 193 30.24 -25.22 16.40
N VAL A 194 29.88 -24.42 17.41
CA VAL A 194 28.73 -23.52 17.35
C VAL A 194 29.21 -22.08 17.48
N ILE A 195 28.86 -21.24 16.51
CA ILE A 195 29.07 -19.80 16.53
C ILE A 195 27.73 -19.14 16.85
N SER A 196 27.67 -18.36 17.93
CA SER A 196 26.46 -17.70 18.39
C SER A 196 26.69 -16.20 18.57
N PRO A 197 26.34 -15.36 17.58
CA PRO A 197 26.42 -13.92 17.74
C PRO A 197 25.44 -13.41 18.79
N ASP A 198 25.89 -12.51 19.66
CA ASP A 198 25.03 -11.82 20.61
C ASP A 198 24.18 -10.78 19.88
N LEU A 199 22.93 -11.15 19.60
CA LEU A 199 21.93 -10.30 18.95
C LEU A 199 20.99 -9.61 19.96
N THR A 200 21.39 -9.50 21.23
CA THR A 200 20.59 -8.80 22.25
C THR A 200 20.25 -7.38 21.79
N GLY A 201 18.95 -7.05 21.74
CA GLY A 201 18.45 -5.74 21.30
C GLY A 201 18.13 -5.65 19.80
N TYR A 202 18.33 -6.73 19.04
CA TYR A 202 17.85 -6.89 17.67
C TYR A 202 16.67 -7.87 17.64
N ASN A 203 15.79 -7.71 16.64
CA ASN A 203 14.68 -8.63 16.38
C ASN A 203 14.76 -9.18 14.94
N GLN A 204 13.96 -10.19 14.63
CA GLN A 204 13.92 -10.85 13.31
C GLN A 204 13.46 -9.94 12.15
N THR A 205 12.98 -8.74 12.44
CA THR A 205 12.48 -7.77 11.45
C THR A 205 13.39 -6.55 11.25
N ASP A 206 14.53 -6.47 11.94
CA ASP A 206 15.47 -5.33 11.92
C ASP A 206 16.39 -5.32 10.67
N PHE A 207 15.83 -5.54 9.48
CA PHE A 207 16.60 -5.61 8.21
C PHE A 207 17.45 -4.35 7.93
N GLU A 208 17.00 -3.18 8.36
CA GLU A 208 17.72 -1.90 8.23
C GLU A 208 19.01 -1.82 9.08
N LYS A 209 19.16 -2.70 10.07
CA LYS A 209 20.33 -2.73 10.96
C LYS A 209 21.38 -3.76 10.51
N GLY A 210 21.33 -4.21 9.26
CA GLY A 210 22.21 -5.24 8.70
C GLY A 210 23.70 -5.01 8.98
N ARG A 211 24.19 -3.76 8.83
CA ARG A 211 25.60 -3.42 9.11
C ARG A 211 26.03 -3.74 10.55
N SER A 212 25.20 -3.41 11.53
CA SER A 212 25.50 -3.67 12.94
C SER A 212 25.47 -5.16 13.25
N MET A 213 24.50 -5.90 12.69
CA MET A 213 24.39 -7.35 12.87
C MET A 213 25.55 -8.11 12.22
N MET A 214 26.01 -7.67 11.03
CA MET A 214 27.21 -8.24 10.40
C MET A 214 28.45 -8.06 11.28
N ALA A 215 28.63 -6.88 11.89
CA ALA A 215 29.75 -6.65 12.81
C ALA A 215 29.71 -7.59 14.04
N LEU A 216 28.52 -7.91 14.55
CA LEU A 216 28.34 -8.87 15.64
C LEU A 216 28.68 -10.30 15.20
N GLY A 217 28.28 -10.69 13.98
CA GLY A 217 28.66 -11.96 13.37
C GLY A 217 30.18 -12.09 13.21
N TYR A 218 30.85 -11.05 12.69
CA TYR A 218 32.31 -11.01 12.57
C TYR A 218 33.00 -11.12 13.93
N LYS A 219 32.47 -10.44 14.95
CA LYS A 219 32.99 -10.52 16.32
C LYS A 219 32.89 -11.95 16.85
N ALA A 220 31.71 -12.58 16.77
CA ALA A 220 31.48 -13.94 17.25
C ALA A 220 32.37 -14.97 16.54
N ALA A 221 32.51 -14.87 15.22
CA ALA A 221 33.42 -15.73 14.47
C ALA A 221 34.89 -15.49 14.82
N SER A 222 35.28 -14.24 15.10
CA SER A 222 36.65 -13.90 15.49
C SER A 222 37.02 -14.38 16.89
N GLU A 223 36.04 -14.45 17.81
CA GLU A 223 36.23 -15.02 19.15
C GLU A 223 36.49 -16.53 19.09
N MET A 224 35.95 -17.23 18.09
CA MET A 224 36.13 -18.67 17.84
C MET A 224 37.31 -18.99 16.91
N ARG A 225 38.22 -18.03 16.70
CA ARG A 225 39.26 -18.14 15.67
C ARG A 225 40.24 -19.28 15.90
N ASP A 226 40.55 -19.58 17.16
CA ASP A 226 41.52 -20.63 17.48
C ASP A 226 40.93 -22.03 17.28
N GLU A 227 39.66 -22.24 17.59
CA GLU A 227 38.90 -23.45 17.31
C GLU A 227 38.74 -23.67 15.80
N ILE A 228 38.35 -22.62 15.05
CA ILE A 228 38.25 -22.67 13.58
C ILE A 228 39.62 -23.01 12.97
N ARG A 229 40.71 -22.43 13.50
CA ARG A 229 42.07 -22.74 13.03
C ARG A 229 42.46 -24.19 13.36
N ALA A 230 42.07 -24.71 14.52
CA ALA A 230 42.32 -26.10 14.89
C ALA A 230 41.63 -27.07 13.91
N LEU A 231 40.35 -26.86 13.61
CA LEU A 231 39.60 -27.64 12.61
C LEU A 231 40.23 -27.51 11.21
N SER A 232 40.61 -26.31 10.80
CA SER A 232 41.28 -26.08 9.51
C SER A 232 42.61 -26.84 9.41
N ASN A 233 43.39 -26.91 10.49
CA ASN A 233 44.64 -27.66 10.54
C ASN A 233 44.40 -29.18 10.47
N GLU A 234 43.31 -29.68 11.07
CA GLU A 234 42.92 -31.10 11.04
C GLU A 234 42.50 -31.55 9.63
N ILE A 235 41.71 -30.74 8.94
CA ILE A 235 41.25 -31.01 7.56
C ILE A 235 42.40 -30.91 6.55
N GLY A 236 43.38 -30.04 6.84
CA GLY A 236 44.47 -29.67 5.94
C GLY A 236 44.02 -28.73 4.81
N HIS A 237 44.99 -28.16 4.08
CA HIS A 237 44.69 -27.33 2.91
C HIS A 237 44.22 -28.22 1.74
N ARG A 238 42.91 -28.38 1.58
CA ARG A 238 42.32 -28.79 0.30
C ARG A 238 42.36 -27.59 -0.64
N ASN A 239 42.53 -27.83 -1.95
CA ASN A 239 42.30 -26.78 -2.94
C ASN A 239 40.84 -26.34 -2.79
N ASP A 240 40.60 -25.17 -2.20
CA ASP A 240 39.27 -24.59 -2.16
C ASP A 240 38.73 -24.57 -3.59
N PRO A 241 37.47 -24.97 -3.82
CA PRO A 241 36.82 -24.63 -5.08
C PRO A 241 36.95 -23.12 -5.22
N SER A 242 37.75 -22.68 -6.20
CA SER A 242 37.89 -21.26 -6.47
C SER A 242 36.48 -20.73 -6.69
N PRO A 243 36.05 -19.65 -5.99
CA PRO A 243 34.73 -19.10 -6.21
C PRO A 243 34.60 -18.89 -7.71
N VAL A 244 33.62 -19.57 -8.32
CA VAL A 244 33.38 -19.46 -9.75
C VAL A 244 33.22 -17.97 -9.99
N LYS A 245 34.17 -17.36 -10.72
CA LYS A 245 34.04 -15.97 -11.14
C LYS A 245 32.67 -15.89 -11.77
N ARG A 246 31.81 -15.02 -11.21
CA ARG A 246 30.46 -14.76 -11.70
C ARG A 246 30.53 -14.82 -13.22
N VAL A 247 29.89 -15.82 -13.83
CA VAL A 247 29.82 -15.90 -15.29
C VAL A 247 29.30 -14.54 -15.70
N ALA A 248 30.10 -13.79 -16.47
CA ALA A 248 29.70 -12.46 -16.94
C ALA A 248 28.28 -12.60 -17.49
N GLU A 249 27.34 -11.74 -17.05
CA GLU A 249 25.91 -11.86 -17.39
C GLU A 249 25.79 -12.25 -18.87
N GLY A 250 25.51 -13.53 -19.11
CA GLY A 250 25.45 -14.05 -20.46
C GLY A 250 24.36 -13.31 -21.19
N ARG A 251 24.56 -13.03 -22.47
CA ARG A 251 23.45 -12.54 -23.29
C ARG A 251 22.43 -13.66 -23.42
N VAL A 252 21.19 -13.36 -23.07
CA VAL A 252 20.07 -14.28 -23.22
C VAL A 252 19.50 -14.08 -24.62
N ASN A 253 19.40 -15.17 -25.37
CA ASN A 253 18.68 -15.21 -26.64
C ASN A 253 17.43 -16.07 -26.47
N ILE A 254 16.25 -15.44 -26.57
CA ILE A 254 14.96 -16.13 -26.42
C ILE A 254 14.55 -16.73 -27.76
N SER A 255 14.48 -18.05 -27.84
CA SER A 255 14.07 -18.78 -29.07
C SER A 255 12.58 -19.15 -29.06
N LYS A 256 11.98 -19.28 -27.87
CA LYS A 256 10.58 -19.68 -27.69
C LYS A 256 10.00 -19.01 -26.46
N ILE A 257 8.69 -18.73 -26.50
CA ILE A 257 7.94 -18.19 -25.38
C ILE A 257 6.73 -19.10 -25.11
N THR A 258 6.53 -19.50 -23.86
CA THR A 258 5.26 -20.04 -23.34
C THR A 258 4.74 -19.12 -22.25
N VAL A 259 3.44 -18.85 -22.26
CA VAL A 259 2.77 -18.10 -21.21
C VAL A 259 1.71 -19.01 -20.63
N TYR A 260 1.68 -19.09 -19.30
CA TYR A 260 0.63 -19.72 -18.52
C TYR A 260 -0.09 -18.63 -17.74
N SER A 261 -1.41 -18.56 -17.86
CA SER A 261 -2.18 -17.52 -17.16
C SER A 261 -3.38 -18.10 -16.40
N GLY A 262 -3.18 -19.25 -15.74
CA GLY A 262 -4.21 -19.91 -14.95
C GLY A 262 -5.44 -20.34 -15.77
N GLY A 263 -5.26 -20.64 -17.07
CA GLY A 263 -6.33 -21.09 -17.96
C GLY A 263 -7.04 -19.98 -18.78
N ASP A 264 -6.67 -18.70 -18.62
CA ASP A 264 -7.21 -17.59 -19.42
C ASP A 264 -6.51 -17.45 -20.78
N ALA A 265 -7.01 -18.15 -21.80
CA ALA A 265 -6.41 -18.17 -23.14
C ALA A 265 -6.26 -16.78 -23.80
N GLU A 266 -7.13 -15.80 -23.48
CA GLU A 266 -7.04 -14.46 -24.05
C GLU A 266 -5.97 -13.63 -23.34
N ALA A 267 -5.82 -13.79 -22.02
CA ALA A 267 -4.69 -13.23 -21.28
C ALA A 267 -3.36 -13.82 -21.77
N GLU A 268 -3.24 -15.14 -21.95
CA GLU A 268 -2.02 -15.78 -22.50
C GLU A 268 -1.63 -15.18 -23.85
N LYS A 269 -2.62 -14.99 -24.74
CA LYS A 269 -2.42 -14.41 -26.06
C LYS A 269 -1.98 -12.95 -26.00
N ASN A 270 -2.59 -12.14 -25.14
CA ASN A 270 -2.26 -10.73 -24.98
C ASN A 270 -0.85 -10.53 -24.39
N ILE A 271 -0.52 -11.27 -23.34
CA ILE A 271 0.81 -11.26 -22.72
C ILE A 271 1.85 -11.70 -23.74
N ARG A 272 1.62 -12.85 -24.41
CA ARG A 272 2.52 -13.37 -25.45
C ARG A 272 2.79 -12.33 -26.52
N ARG A 273 1.75 -11.62 -27.00
CA ARG A 273 1.89 -10.57 -28.01
C ARG A 273 2.77 -9.42 -27.52
N GLU A 274 2.61 -8.98 -26.27
CA GLU A 274 3.43 -7.91 -25.69
C GLU A 274 4.89 -8.34 -25.51
N ILE A 275 5.17 -9.57 -25.08
CA ILE A 275 6.55 -10.06 -24.89
C ILE A 275 7.18 -10.64 -26.16
N GLN A 276 6.43 -10.76 -27.25
CA GLN A 276 6.87 -11.36 -28.52
C GLN A 276 8.16 -10.71 -29.05
N GLU A 277 8.35 -9.40 -28.82
CA GLU A 277 9.53 -8.65 -29.26
C GLU A 277 10.85 -9.09 -28.58
N THR A 278 10.77 -9.91 -27.53
CA THR A 278 11.96 -10.50 -26.90
C THR A 278 12.54 -11.67 -27.70
N ILE A 279 11.78 -12.28 -28.60
CA ILE A 279 12.26 -13.39 -29.45
C ILE A 279 13.36 -12.89 -30.39
N GLY A 280 14.52 -13.55 -30.37
CA GLY A 280 15.66 -13.23 -31.24
C GLY A 280 16.41 -11.95 -30.90
N ARG A 281 16.06 -11.27 -29.79
CA ARG A 281 16.88 -10.18 -29.23
C ARG A 281 17.89 -10.76 -28.25
N GLU A 282 19.15 -10.38 -28.41
CA GLU A 282 20.15 -10.52 -27.36
C GLU A 282 19.95 -9.42 -26.31
N ALA A 283 19.64 -9.82 -25.09
CA ALA A 283 19.53 -8.91 -23.95
C ALA A 283 20.36 -9.44 -22.78
N SER A 284 20.84 -8.56 -21.90
CA SER A 284 21.33 -9.01 -20.60
C SER A 284 20.16 -9.59 -19.78
N PHE A 285 20.46 -10.51 -18.85
CA PHE A 285 19.48 -10.98 -17.88
C PHE A 285 18.80 -9.82 -17.14
N ARG A 286 19.56 -8.76 -16.83
CA ARG A 286 19.05 -7.54 -16.19
C ARG A 286 18.02 -6.79 -17.03
N GLU A 287 18.26 -6.62 -18.32
CA GLU A 287 17.32 -5.93 -19.22
C GLU A 287 16.06 -6.74 -19.46
N LEU A 288 16.20 -8.04 -19.73
CA LEU A 288 15.07 -8.95 -19.92
C LEU A 288 14.18 -8.96 -18.66
N ARG A 289 14.80 -9.03 -17.48
CA ARG A 289 14.10 -8.99 -16.21
C ARG A 289 13.35 -7.68 -16.00
N ALA A 290 14.03 -6.52 -16.12
CA ALA A 290 13.39 -5.22 -15.93
C ALA A 290 12.20 -5.04 -16.88
N TYR A 291 12.33 -5.56 -18.10
CA TYR A 291 11.23 -5.60 -19.04
C TYR A 291 10.08 -6.51 -18.56
N LEU A 292 10.37 -7.76 -18.19
CA LEU A 292 9.37 -8.75 -17.77
C LEU A 292 8.65 -8.35 -16.47
N TYR A 293 9.38 -7.96 -15.42
CA TYR A 293 8.76 -7.53 -14.16
C TYR A 293 8.00 -6.21 -14.28
N SER A 294 8.31 -5.36 -15.28
CA SER A 294 7.45 -4.20 -15.58
C SER A 294 6.00 -4.59 -15.89
N PHE A 295 5.72 -5.85 -16.27
CA PHE A 295 4.35 -6.34 -16.48
C PHE A 295 3.63 -6.59 -15.16
N TYR A 296 4.34 -7.09 -14.15
CA TYR A 296 3.80 -7.24 -12.79
C TYR A 296 3.45 -5.88 -12.19
N ASP A 297 4.39 -4.94 -12.29
CA ASP A 297 4.26 -3.59 -11.77
C ASP A 297 3.07 -2.86 -12.40
N ARG A 298 2.59 -3.31 -13.56
CA ARG A 298 1.37 -2.80 -14.19
C ARG A 298 0.08 -3.10 -13.43
N GLY A 299 0.12 -3.92 -12.38
CA GLY A 299 -1.02 -4.24 -11.51
C GLY A 299 -2.06 -5.15 -12.15
N SER A 300 -1.67 -5.89 -13.20
CA SER A 300 -2.56 -6.69 -14.05
C SER A 300 -2.55 -8.18 -13.72
N PHE A 301 -1.66 -8.65 -12.84
CA PHE A 301 -1.43 -10.07 -12.55
C PHE A 301 -1.49 -10.36 -11.05
N THR A 302 -1.89 -11.57 -10.66
CA THR A 302 -1.84 -12.02 -9.24
C THR A 302 -0.39 -12.18 -8.78
N HIS A 303 0.42 -12.80 -9.62
CA HIS A 303 1.87 -12.93 -9.54
C HIS A 303 2.42 -12.92 -10.96
N PHE A 304 3.72 -12.67 -11.12
CA PHE A 304 4.37 -12.70 -12.42
C PHE A 304 5.78 -13.24 -12.27
N TRP A 305 5.96 -14.53 -12.47
CA TRP A 305 7.27 -15.15 -12.43
C TRP A 305 7.61 -15.75 -13.78
N TYR A 306 8.90 -15.89 -14.05
CA TYR A 306 9.37 -16.53 -15.27
C TYR A 306 10.51 -17.50 -14.97
N ARG A 307 10.66 -18.49 -15.84
CA ARG A 307 11.87 -19.32 -15.91
C ARG A 307 12.41 -19.36 -17.33
N LEU A 308 13.69 -19.70 -17.44
CA LEU A 308 14.38 -19.88 -18.71
C LEU A 308 14.85 -21.33 -18.81
N GLU A 309 14.31 -22.07 -19.78
CA GLU A 309 14.74 -23.45 -20.06
C GLU A 309 15.74 -23.45 -21.23
N PRO A 310 16.91 -24.11 -21.14
CA PRO A 310 17.90 -24.09 -22.21
C PRO A 310 17.38 -24.83 -23.45
N VAL A 311 17.62 -24.26 -24.63
CA VAL A 311 17.34 -24.87 -25.93
C VAL A 311 18.63 -24.82 -26.75
N GLY A 312 19.49 -25.83 -26.59
CA GLY A 312 20.82 -25.85 -27.21
C GLY A 312 21.86 -25.10 -26.38
N THR A 313 22.91 -24.57 -27.03
CA THR A 313 24.07 -23.97 -26.34
C THR A 313 23.88 -22.49 -25.96
N ASP A 314 23.16 -21.71 -26.77
CA ASP A 314 23.07 -20.25 -26.64
C ASP A 314 21.64 -19.73 -26.83
N SER A 315 20.63 -20.52 -26.47
CA SER A 315 19.23 -20.12 -26.64
C SER A 315 18.35 -20.65 -25.52
N PHE A 316 17.30 -19.91 -25.20
CA PHE A 316 16.41 -20.21 -24.07
C PHE A 316 14.94 -20.18 -24.49
N HIS A 317 14.16 -21.07 -23.91
CA HIS A 317 12.70 -21.03 -23.89
C HIS A 317 12.27 -20.25 -22.64
N LEU A 318 11.71 -19.06 -22.86
CA LEU A 318 11.08 -18.26 -21.83
C LEU A 318 9.71 -18.81 -21.47
N ILE A 319 9.53 -19.19 -20.21
CA ILE A 319 8.23 -19.63 -19.69
C ILE A 319 7.79 -18.59 -18.66
N VAL A 320 6.67 -17.92 -18.94
CA VAL A 320 6.08 -16.90 -18.07
C VAL A 320 4.82 -17.45 -17.42
N HIS A 321 4.69 -17.28 -16.11
CA HIS A 321 3.49 -17.57 -15.35
C HIS A 321 2.94 -16.28 -14.79
N ALA A 322 1.87 -15.82 -15.42
CA ALA A 322 1.26 -14.53 -15.17
C ALA A 322 -0.27 -14.66 -15.21
N PRO A 323 -0.89 -15.32 -14.20
CA PRO A 323 -2.33 -15.35 -14.10
C PRO A 323 -2.83 -13.91 -13.96
N PRO A 324 -3.78 -13.47 -14.80
CA PRO A 324 -4.32 -12.14 -14.69
C PRO A 324 -4.91 -11.97 -13.29
N LEU A 325 -4.83 -10.73 -12.78
CA LEU A 325 -5.54 -10.32 -11.59
C LEU A 325 -7.03 -10.35 -11.92
N THR A 326 -7.62 -11.54 -11.88
CA THR A 326 -9.04 -11.70 -12.15
C THR A 326 -9.79 -10.93 -11.07
N ARG A 327 -10.78 -10.14 -11.51
CA ARG A 327 -11.71 -9.49 -10.58
C ARG A 327 -12.30 -10.60 -9.70
N ALA A 328 -12.13 -10.45 -8.38
CA ALA A 328 -12.80 -11.29 -7.41
C ALA A 328 -14.30 -11.28 -7.73
N TYR A 329 -14.99 -12.40 -7.55
CA TYR A 329 -16.45 -12.39 -7.76
C TYR A 329 -17.11 -11.49 -6.73
N GLU A 330 -16.58 -11.51 -5.52
CA GLU A 330 -17.07 -10.73 -4.40
C GLU A 330 -15.87 -10.13 -3.68
N ARG A 331 -16.06 -8.91 -3.17
CA ARG A 331 -15.05 -8.23 -2.38
C ARG A 331 -15.72 -7.48 -1.25
N PHE A 332 -15.18 -7.68 -0.06
CA PHE A 332 -15.46 -6.86 1.11
C PHE A 332 -14.28 -5.90 1.32
N SER A 333 -14.58 -4.63 1.58
CA SER A 333 -13.58 -3.59 1.82
C SER A 333 -13.96 -2.74 3.02
N SER A 334 -12.96 -2.26 3.75
CA SER A 334 -13.14 -1.44 4.94
C SER A 334 -12.07 -0.34 5.03
N GLY A 335 -12.48 0.83 5.50
CA GLY A 335 -11.64 2.00 5.74
C GLY A 335 -12.14 2.78 6.95
N ILE A 336 -11.25 3.54 7.59
CA ILE A 336 -11.55 4.32 8.78
C ILE A 336 -11.07 5.75 8.58
N ASP A 337 -11.96 6.71 8.76
CA ASP A 337 -11.59 8.11 8.91
C ASP A 337 -11.88 8.54 10.35
N PHE A 338 -10.89 9.13 11.00
CA PHE A 338 -11.01 9.69 12.35
C PHE A 338 -10.41 11.08 12.35
N SER A 339 -11.07 12.03 12.98
CA SER A 339 -10.51 13.35 13.24
C SER A 339 -10.96 13.85 14.60
N SER A 340 -10.06 14.43 15.36
CA SER A 340 -10.35 15.08 16.64
C SER A 340 -9.59 16.39 16.68
N GLN A 341 -10.34 17.48 16.85
CA GLN A 341 -9.82 18.82 16.93
C GLN A 341 -10.17 19.42 18.29
N MET A 342 -9.14 19.91 18.97
CA MET A 342 -9.23 20.50 20.29
C MET A 342 -8.77 21.95 20.21
N ILE A 343 -9.74 22.86 20.29
CA ILE A 343 -9.55 24.30 20.49
C ILE A 343 -10.26 24.64 21.82
N GLU A 344 -11.31 25.46 21.81
CA GLU A 344 -12.19 25.70 22.97
C GLU A 344 -13.31 24.65 23.02
N SER A 345 -14.09 24.54 21.94
CA SER A 345 -14.98 23.42 21.68
C SER A 345 -14.19 22.20 21.15
N HIS A 346 -14.50 21.00 21.66
CA HIS A 346 -13.94 19.75 21.16
C HIS A 346 -14.84 19.13 20.10
N ILE A 347 -14.31 18.91 18.89
CA ILE A 347 -15.03 18.26 17.79
C ILE A 347 -14.31 16.97 17.45
N THR A 348 -15.02 15.84 17.53
CA THR A 348 -14.50 14.53 17.16
C THR A 348 -15.44 13.88 16.17
N GLU A 349 -14.89 13.39 15.07
CA GLU A 349 -15.60 12.69 14.01
C GLU A 349 -14.93 11.34 13.76
N PHE A 350 -15.72 10.28 13.75
CA PHE A 350 -15.27 8.93 13.41
C PHE A 350 -16.22 8.36 12.37
N THR A 351 -15.65 7.78 11.31
CA THR A 351 -16.41 7.10 10.25
C THR A 351 -15.74 5.79 9.90
N LEU A 352 -16.47 4.70 10.08
CA LEU A 352 -16.12 3.38 9.55
C LEU A 352 -16.83 3.18 8.20
N LYS A 353 -16.07 3.12 7.12
CA LYS A 353 -16.57 2.89 5.76
C LYS A 353 -16.43 1.42 5.42
N THR A 354 -17.54 0.74 5.16
CA THR A 354 -17.56 -0.65 4.73
C THR A 354 -18.21 -0.77 3.36
N ALA A 355 -17.67 -1.61 2.50
CA ALA A 355 -18.22 -1.81 1.16
C ALA A 355 -18.16 -3.27 0.74
N TYR A 356 -19.24 -3.71 0.12
CA TYR A 356 -19.36 -4.99 -0.55
C TYR A 356 -19.56 -4.74 -2.04
N GLN A 357 -18.77 -5.40 -2.87
CA GLN A 357 -18.89 -5.31 -4.32
C GLN A 357 -18.88 -6.70 -4.93
N ARG A 358 -19.86 -6.97 -5.80
CA ARG A 358 -19.98 -8.24 -6.53
C ARG A 358 -19.95 -7.98 -8.03
N TRP A 359 -19.04 -8.64 -8.73
CA TRP A 359 -18.99 -8.62 -10.19
C TRP A 359 -19.73 -9.81 -10.78
N TYR A 360 -20.41 -9.60 -11.91
CA TYR A 360 -21.19 -10.61 -12.61
C TYR A 360 -21.16 -10.45 -14.14
N GLY A 361 -21.61 -11.50 -14.83
CA GLY A 361 -21.47 -11.65 -16.28
C GLY A 361 -20.15 -12.35 -16.66
N GLU A 362 -20.11 -12.97 -17.84
CA GLU A 362 -18.98 -13.80 -18.31
C GLU A 362 -17.64 -13.04 -18.27
N GLN A 363 -17.65 -11.75 -18.59
CA GLN A 363 -16.45 -10.90 -18.57
C GLN A 363 -16.28 -10.08 -17.28
N LYS A 364 -17.14 -10.27 -16.27
CA LYS A 364 -17.11 -9.50 -14.99
C LYS A 364 -17.10 -7.98 -15.19
N ASN A 365 -17.78 -7.56 -16.25
CA ASN A 365 -17.95 -6.18 -16.68
C ASN A 365 -19.10 -5.48 -15.93
N ASN A 366 -19.99 -6.23 -15.28
CA ASN A 366 -21.03 -5.65 -14.45
C ASN A 366 -20.66 -5.80 -12.97
N ALA A 367 -21.01 -4.81 -12.17
CA ALA A 367 -20.80 -4.82 -10.73
C ALA A 367 -22.05 -4.30 -10.01
N ALA A 368 -22.38 -4.92 -8.89
CA ALA A 368 -23.26 -4.37 -7.88
C ALA A 368 -22.44 -4.00 -6.64
N SER A 369 -22.70 -2.84 -6.07
CA SER A 369 -22.01 -2.33 -4.89
C SER A 369 -23.00 -1.93 -3.79
N PHE A 370 -22.58 -2.13 -2.55
CA PHE A 370 -23.25 -1.70 -1.34
C PHE A 370 -22.19 -1.09 -0.44
N GLU A 371 -22.34 0.16 -0.04
CA GLU A 371 -21.38 0.91 0.76
C GLU A 371 -22.10 1.57 1.93
N LEU A 372 -21.61 1.33 3.16
CA LEU A 372 -22.18 1.78 4.42
C LEU A 372 -21.12 2.54 5.21
N TRP A 373 -21.43 3.79 5.56
CA TRP A 373 -20.60 4.65 6.40
C TRP A 373 -21.25 4.75 7.77
N LEU A 374 -20.58 4.21 8.79
CA LEU A 374 -21.02 4.21 10.16
C LEU A 374 -20.33 5.35 10.91
N SER A 375 -21.11 6.34 11.33
CA SER A 375 -20.69 7.52 12.10
C SER A 375 -21.90 8.10 12.83
N ASP A 376 -21.74 9.27 13.47
CA ASP A 376 -22.87 10.07 13.99
C ASP A 376 -23.81 10.58 12.88
N PHE A 377 -23.32 10.59 11.63
CA PHE A 377 -24.02 10.97 10.42
C PHE A 377 -23.92 9.82 9.39
N PRO A 378 -24.65 8.71 9.61
CA PRO A 378 -24.47 7.50 8.82
C PRO A 378 -24.94 7.69 7.37
N SER A 379 -24.21 7.09 6.42
CA SER A 379 -24.54 7.17 5.00
C SER A 379 -24.60 5.77 4.38
N LEU A 380 -25.45 5.62 3.36
CA LEU A 380 -25.64 4.39 2.60
C LEU A 380 -25.63 4.71 1.11
N ILE A 381 -24.89 3.93 0.33
CA ILE A 381 -24.83 4.03 -1.13
C ILE A 381 -25.02 2.62 -1.71
N VAL A 382 -25.91 2.49 -2.69
CA VAL A 382 -26.13 1.25 -3.44
C VAL A 382 -25.94 1.57 -4.91
N GLY A 383 -25.10 0.79 -5.60
CA GLY A 383 -24.70 1.07 -6.97
C GLY A 383 -24.77 -0.15 -7.88
N LEU A 384 -25.03 0.13 -9.17
CA LEU A 384 -24.81 -0.79 -10.28
C LEU A 384 -23.88 -0.11 -11.27
N GLU A 385 -22.86 -0.82 -11.73
CA GLU A 385 -21.89 -0.30 -12.69
C GLU A 385 -21.67 -1.31 -13.82
N HIS A 386 -21.55 -0.78 -15.04
CA HIS A 386 -21.09 -1.50 -16.21
C HIS A 386 -19.79 -0.88 -16.72
N THR A 387 -18.72 -1.68 -16.80
CA THR A 387 -17.46 -1.33 -17.46
C THR A 387 -17.49 -1.89 -18.88
N VAL A 388 -17.34 -1.04 -19.89
CA VAL A 388 -17.23 -1.49 -21.29
C VAL A 388 -15.98 -2.38 -21.43
N PRO A 389 -16.00 -3.46 -22.26
CA PRO A 389 -14.92 -4.44 -22.32
C PRO A 389 -13.50 -3.90 -22.58
N ASP A 390 -13.37 -2.72 -23.20
CA ASP A 390 -12.06 -2.07 -23.39
C ASP A 390 -11.50 -1.39 -22.12
N GLY A 391 -12.27 -1.39 -21.03
CA GLY A 391 -11.95 -0.81 -19.74
C GLY A 391 -11.92 0.72 -19.71
N LYS A 392 -12.23 1.39 -20.83
CA LYS A 392 -12.06 2.84 -20.98
C LYS A 392 -13.30 3.64 -20.64
N LEU A 393 -14.46 2.99 -20.56
CA LEU A 393 -15.72 3.65 -20.25
C LEU A 393 -16.46 2.87 -19.17
N GLN A 394 -16.93 3.60 -18.16
CA GLN A 394 -17.75 3.07 -17.09
C GLN A 394 -19.06 3.84 -17.04
N MET A 395 -20.15 3.13 -16.84
CA MET A 395 -21.48 3.69 -16.72
C MET A 395 -22.13 3.12 -15.49
N GLY A 396 -22.79 3.93 -14.68
CA GLY A 396 -23.40 3.42 -13.47
C GLY A 396 -24.63 4.20 -13.05
N ALA A 397 -25.37 3.56 -12.16
CA ALA A 397 -26.54 4.09 -11.50
C ALA A 397 -26.37 3.84 -10.00
N GLU A 398 -26.57 4.86 -9.20
CA GLU A 398 -26.49 4.77 -7.75
C GLU A 398 -27.71 5.40 -7.11
N THR A 399 -28.11 4.85 -5.97
CA THR A 399 -29.03 5.49 -5.03
C THR A 399 -28.33 5.61 -3.68
N TYR A 400 -28.61 6.69 -2.97
CA TYR A 400 -27.91 7.00 -1.74
C TYR A 400 -28.82 7.69 -0.73
N LEU A 401 -28.51 7.42 0.54
CA LEU A 401 -28.92 8.21 1.68
C LEU A 401 -27.63 8.77 2.29
N LEU A 402 -27.36 10.05 2.10
CA LEU A 402 -26.17 10.71 2.63
C LEU A 402 -26.55 11.56 3.83
N SER A 403 -25.71 11.54 4.86
CA SER A 403 -25.87 12.32 6.08
C SER A 403 -24.60 13.12 6.30
N ARG A 404 -24.69 14.45 6.32
CA ARG A 404 -23.53 15.35 6.45
C ARG A 404 -23.71 16.31 7.63
N SER A 405 -22.67 16.46 8.44
CA SER A 405 -22.64 17.46 9.51
C SER A 405 -22.51 18.88 8.96
N ARG A 406 -23.19 19.83 9.60
CA ARG A 406 -23.11 21.27 9.36
C ARG A 406 -22.97 22.01 10.68
N TYR A 407 -21.75 22.47 10.97
CA TYR A 407 -21.46 23.25 12.16
C TYR A 407 -21.60 24.75 11.86
N PHE A 408 -22.13 25.48 12.82
CA PHE A 408 -22.17 26.94 12.84
C PHE A 408 -21.59 27.44 14.16
N PHE A 409 -20.77 28.48 14.07
CA PHE A 409 -19.98 28.97 15.20
C PHE A 409 -20.33 30.41 15.54
N LYS A 410 -20.24 30.73 16.83
CA LYS A 410 -20.32 32.07 17.37
C LYS A 410 -19.38 32.19 18.56
N ASP A 411 -18.54 33.22 18.56
CA ASP A 411 -17.54 33.47 19.62
C ASP A 411 -16.75 32.20 19.98
N ASP A 412 -16.24 31.47 18.98
CA ASP A 412 -15.44 30.24 19.10
C ASP A 412 -16.14 29.02 19.74
N THR A 413 -17.46 29.13 19.90
CA THR A 413 -18.32 28.04 20.37
C THR A 413 -19.25 27.55 19.28
N VAL A 414 -19.57 26.25 19.29
CA VAL A 414 -20.58 25.68 18.38
C VAL A 414 -21.94 26.24 18.78
N GLU A 415 -22.47 27.18 18.00
CA GLU A 415 -23.79 27.78 18.21
C GLU A 415 -24.90 26.81 17.80
N SER A 416 -24.70 26.12 16.66
CA SER A 416 -25.62 25.07 16.21
C SER A 416 -24.93 23.97 15.40
N LEU A 417 -25.54 22.79 15.41
CA LEU A 417 -25.15 21.63 14.62
C LEU A 417 -26.39 21.05 13.95
N TYR A 418 -26.32 20.89 12.64
CA TYR A 418 -27.35 20.26 11.84
C TYR A 418 -26.80 19.03 11.10
N GLY A 419 -27.66 18.05 10.86
CA GLY A 419 -27.43 16.96 9.93
C GLY A 419 -28.21 17.21 8.64
N LEU A 420 -27.51 17.54 7.56
CA LEU A 420 -28.11 17.59 6.24
C LEU A 420 -28.25 16.15 5.72
N GLN A 421 -29.49 15.70 5.57
CA GLN A 421 -29.80 14.40 4.99
C GLN A 421 -30.18 14.57 3.52
N THR A 422 -29.68 13.69 2.67
CA THR A 422 -29.95 13.67 1.24
C THR A 422 -30.36 12.27 0.83
N LEU A 423 -31.60 12.09 0.41
CA LEU A 423 -32.05 10.89 -0.30
C LEU A 423 -32.02 11.18 -1.79
N GLY A 424 -31.23 10.43 -2.55
CA GLY A 424 -31.06 10.73 -3.96
C GLY A 424 -30.71 9.54 -4.82
N GLY A 425 -30.61 9.83 -6.11
CA GLY A 425 -30.16 8.91 -7.13
C GLY A 425 -29.36 9.63 -8.19
N ARG A 426 -28.31 8.97 -8.70
CA ARG A 426 -27.48 9.51 -9.79
C ARG A 426 -27.20 8.48 -10.86
N LEU A 427 -27.18 8.94 -12.11
CA LEU A 427 -26.59 8.22 -13.22
C LEU A 427 -25.25 8.87 -13.56
N TYR A 428 -24.26 8.06 -13.90
CA TYR A 428 -22.94 8.59 -14.24
C TYR A 428 -22.29 7.85 -15.41
N ILE A 429 -21.40 8.58 -16.09
CA ILE A 429 -20.46 8.05 -17.06
C ILE A 429 -19.07 8.52 -16.65
N LYS A 430 -18.12 7.61 -16.53
CA LYS A 430 -16.72 7.89 -16.21
C LYS A 430 -15.79 7.38 -17.30
N ARG A 431 -14.73 8.14 -17.55
CA ARG A 431 -13.71 7.79 -18.53
C ARG A 431 -12.31 8.07 -17.96
N PRO A 432 -11.56 7.02 -17.58
CA PRO A 432 -10.18 7.18 -17.21
C PRO A 432 -9.29 7.41 -18.44
N PHE A 433 -8.30 8.29 -18.29
CA PHE A 433 -7.29 8.63 -19.29
C PHE A 433 -5.89 8.40 -18.74
N PHE A 434 -5.09 7.63 -19.49
CA PHE A 434 -3.68 7.36 -19.19
C PHE A 434 -3.40 6.90 -17.75
N LYS A 435 -4.39 6.25 -17.10
CA LYS A 435 -4.37 5.86 -15.67
C LYS A 435 -4.15 7.01 -14.67
N ARG A 436 -4.09 8.26 -15.11
CA ARG A 436 -3.69 9.43 -14.29
C ARG A 436 -4.79 10.46 -14.13
N MET A 437 -5.80 10.42 -15.00
CA MET A 437 -6.92 11.34 -14.98
C MET A 437 -8.22 10.54 -15.13
N ASP A 438 -9.29 11.01 -14.52
CA ASP A 438 -10.65 10.51 -14.72
C ASP A 438 -11.60 11.67 -14.97
N LEU A 439 -12.46 11.51 -15.97
CA LEU A 439 -13.53 12.45 -16.30
C LEU A 439 -14.86 11.77 -16.01
N GLY A 440 -15.62 12.32 -15.06
CA GLY A 440 -16.97 11.91 -14.70
C GLY A 440 -18.00 12.94 -15.15
N LEU A 441 -19.09 12.44 -15.72
CA LEU A 441 -20.32 13.18 -15.98
C LEU A 441 -21.43 12.52 -15.16
N HIS A 442 -22.13 13.31 -14.36
CA HIS A 442 -23.18 12.83 -13.46
C HIS A 442 -24.46 13.61 -13.73
N VAL A 443 -25.60 12.94 -13.64
CA VAL A 443 -26.92 13.56 -13.51
C VAL A 443 -27.58 13.00 -12.27
N TYR A 444 -28.23 13.85 -11.48
CA TYR A 444 -28.75 13.47 -10.17
C TYR A 444 -30.09 14.12 -9.85
N THR A 445 -30.77 13.49 -8.90
CA THR A 445 -31.96 13.99 -8.22
C THR A 445 -31.76 13.74 -6.73
N ASP A 446 -31.94 14.79 -5.94
CA ASP A 446 -31.71 14.81 -4.50
C ASP A 446 -32.95 15.38 -3.81
N TYR A 447 -33.34 14.76 -2.71
CA TYR A 447 -34.32 15.27 -1.77
C TYR A 447 -33.61 15.49 -0.44
N ASN A 448 -33.54 16.74 -0.02
CA ASN A 448 -32.78 17.18 1.14
C ASN A 448 -33.72 17.53 2.30
N TRP A 449 -33.31 17.21 3.51
CA TRP A 449 -33.94 17.70 4.74
C TRP A 449 -32.89 17.94 5.82
N ILE A 450 -33.23 18.83 6.74
CA ILE A 450 -32.35 19.27 7.82
C ILE A 450 -32.81 18.63 9.13
N GLU A 451 -31.89 17.95 9.80
CA GLU A 451 -32.10 17.44 11.16
C GLU A 451 -31.30 18.26 12.16
N LYS A 452 -31.99 19.01 13.01
CA LYS A 452 -31.35 19.78 14.07
C LYS A 452 -30.78 18.86 15.15
N ARG A 453 -29.51 19.04 15.50
CA ARG A 453 -28.81 18.27 16.55
C ARG A 453 -28.48 19.11 17.78
N LEU A 454 -28.10 20.37 17.59
CA LEU A 454 -27.74 21.32 18.66
C LEU A 454 -28.08 22.77 18.25
N GLY A 455 -28.42 23.64 19.20
CA GLY A 455 -28.45 25.10 18.99
C GLY A 455 -29.82 25.76 18.77
N GLY A 456 -29.82 27.02 18.33
CA GLY A 456 -31.01 27.81 17.95
C GLY A 456 -31.52 27.52 16.53
N ASP A 457 -32.57 28.19 16.08
CA ASP A 457 -33.12 28.05 14.71
C ASP A 457 -32.43 29.05 13.76
N LEU A 458 -31.24 28.69 13.26
CA LEU A 458 -30.50 29.49 12.27
C LEU A 458 -31.00 29.28 10.84
N ALA A 459 -31.70 28.18 10.59
CA ALA A 459 -32.42 27.90 9.35
C ALA A 459 -33.82 27.38 9.69
N ALA A 460 -34.81 27.70 8.85
CA ALA A 460 -36.10 27.04 8.93
C ALA A 460 -35.93 25.54 8.64
N GLU A 461 -36.72 24.68 9.29
CA GLU A 461 -36.84 23.28 8.88
C GLU A 461 -37.44 23.26 7.47
N GLU A 462 -36.56 23.24 6.47
CA GLU A 462 -36.91 23.22 5.06
C GLU A 462 -36.44 21.92 4.44
N ASN A 463 -37.35 21.33 3.67
CA ASN A 463 -37.04 20.20 2.80
C ASN A 463 -37.14 20.70 1.37
N TRP A 464 -36.18 20.34 0.53
CA TRP A 464 -36.17 20.76 -0.87
C TRP A 464 -35.69 19.63 -1.76
N ALA A 465 -36.27 19.54 -2.96
CA ALA A 465 -35.67 18.74 -4.02
C ALA A 465 -34.75 19.59 -4.88
N GLN A 466 -33.69 18.94 -5.36
CA GLN A 466 -32.71 19.51 -6.26
C GLN A 466 -32.42 18.50 -7.38
N TYR A 467 -32.26 19.01 -8.58
CA TYR A 467 -31.95 18.22 -9.76
C TYR A 467 -30.78 18.87 -10.46
N GLY A 468 -29.87 18.07 -11.01
CA GLY A 468 -28.68 18.67 -11.58
C GLY A 468 -27.78 17.74 -12.35
N GLY A 469 -26.68 18.32 -12.83
CA GLY A 469 -25.60 17.62 -13.49
C GLY A 469 -24.25 18.10 -12.99
N LYS A 470 -23.32 17.15 -12.81
CA LYS A 470 -21.95 17.44 -12.36
C LYS A 470 -20.93 17.00 -13.39
N ILE A 471 -19.93 17.85 -13.63
CA ILE A 471 -18.72 17.50 -14.36
C ILE A 471 -17.59 17.42 -13.35
N LEU A 472 -16.92 16.27 -13.30
CA LEU A 472 -15.88 15.97 -12.33
C LEU A 472 -14.61 15.52 -13.04
N VAL A 473 -13.53 16.27 -12.89
CA VAL A 473 -12.20 15.88 -13.37
C VAL A 473 -11.32 15.60 -12.18
N LYS A 474 -10.73 14.40 -12.13
CA LYS A 474 -9.76 14.03 -11.09
C LYS A 474 -8.42 13.70 -11.73
N ILE A 475 -7.34 14.09 -11.08
CA ILE A 475 -5.96 13.81 -11.46
C ILE A 475 -5.27 13.14 -10.28
N ASP A 476 -4.63 12.01 -10.50
CA ASP A 476 -3.83 11.29 -9.49
C ASP A 476 -2.58 10.66 -10.12
N THR A 477 -1.43 11.21 -9.74
CA THR A 477 -0.10 10.77 -10.15
C THR A 477 0.80 10.48 -8.96
N LEU A 478 0.22 10.29 -7.78
CA LEU A 478 0.98 10.06 -6.55
C LEU A 478 1.75 8.74 -6.63
N ASP A 479 2.94 8.71 -6.05
CA ASP A 479 3.75 7.49 -5.93
C ASP A 479 3.16 6.47 -4.96
N ARG A 480 2.43 6.95 -3.95
CA ARG A 480 1.74 6.14 -2.93
C ARG A 480 0.51 6.88 -2.40
N THR A 481 -0.41 6.15 -1.78
CA THR A 481 -1.66 6.72 -1.23
C THR A 481 -1.43 7.46 0.08
N ILE A 482 -0.64 6.87 0.98
CA ILE A 482 -0.40 7.34 2.34
C ILE A 482 0.98 7.97 2.39
N ALA A 483 1.08 9.17 2.97
CA ALA A 483 2.29 9.98 3.01
C ALA A 483 3.04 10.06 1.66
N PRO A 484 2.41 10.57 0.58
CA PRO A 484 3.04 10.66 -0.74
C PRO A 484 4.38 11.41 -0.68
N ARG A 485 5.34 10.98 -1.50
CA ARG A 485 6.65 11.65 -1.60
C ARG A 485 6.79 12.45 -2.88
N ARG A 486 6.09 12.03 -3.94
CA ARG A 486 6.14 12.71 -5.24
C ARG A 486 4.82 12.58 -5.98
N GLY A 487 4.60 13.52 -6.89
CA GLY A 487 3.45 13.53 -7.78
C GLY A 487 2.42 14.56 -7.37
N ARG A 488 1.23 14.48 -7.94
CA ARG A 488 0.15 15.45 -7.71
C ARG A 488 -1.20 14.77 -7.67
N LYS A 489 -2.08 15.33 -6.84
CA LYS A 489 -3.49 14.98 -6.78
C LYS A 489 -4.28 16.27 -6.93
N ALA A 490 -5.24 16.30 -7.84
CA ALA A 490 -6.10 17.46 -8.05
C ALA A 490 -7.50 17.02 -8.47
N ALA A 491 -8.49 17.86 -8.18
CA ALA A 491 -9.85 17.66 -8.63
C ALA A 491 -10.49 18.99 -9.01
N PHE A 492 -11.37 18.95 -10.01
CA PHE A 492 -12.16 20.06 -10.48
C PHE A 492 -13.60 19.59 -10.63
N LEU A 493 -14.53 20.39 -10.12
CA LEU A 493 -15.95 20.13 -10.13
C LEU A 493 -16.67 21.36 -10.68
N ILE A 494 -17.63 21.12 -11.58
CA ILE A 494 -18.67 22.08 -11.92
C ILE A 494 -20.00 21.37 -11.67
N ASP A 495 -20.84 21.96 -10.83
CA ASP A 495 -22.17 21.49 -10.51
C ASP A 495 -23.19 22.51 -11.04
N TYR A 496 -24.13 22.03 -11.82
CA TYR A 496 -25.28 22.80 -12.27
C TYR A 496 -26.53 22.17 -11.70
N SER A 497 -27.30 22.94 -10.94
CA SER A 497 -28.49 22.46 -10.26
C SER A 497 -29.67 23.41 -10.42
N PHE A 498 -30.87 22.89 -10.24
CA PHE A 498 -32.10 23.66 -10.14
C PHE A 498 -33.03 23.04 -9.11
N ASP A 499 -33.81 23.90 -8.45
CA ASP A 499 -34.80 23.51 -7.45
C ASP A 499 -36.16 23.16 -8.07
N GLU A 500 -37.16 22.88 -7.22
CA GLU A 500 -38.53 22.59 -7.64
C GLU A 500 -39.23 23.79 -8.32
N GLU A 501 -38.82 25.01 -8.00
CA GLU A 501 -39.35 26.24 -8.60
C GLU A 501 -38.67 26.58 -9.95
N GLY A 502 -37.62 25.84 -10.31
CA GLY A 502 -36.85 26.01 -11.53
C GLY A 502 -35.76 27.08 -11.44
N GLN A 503 -35.45 27.57 -10.23
CA GLN A 503 -34.34 28.48 -10.01
C GLN A 503 -33.03 27.70 -10.10
N SER A 504 -32.12 28.16 -10.97
CA SER A 504 -30.85 27.48 -11.22
C SER A 504 -29.70 28.10 -10.43
N SER A 505 -28.80 27.25 -9.93
CA SER A 505 -27.54 27.64 -9.30
C SER A 505 -26.37 26.87 -9.92
N GLY A 506 -25.22 27.53 -10.06
CA GLY A 506 -23.99 26.94 -10.57
C GLY A 506 -22.87 27.04 -9.55
N ILE A 507 -22.20 25.93 -9.22
CA ILE A 507 -21.07 25.90 -8.29
C ILE A 507 -19.83 25.40 -9.01
N ALA A 508 -18.68 26.04 -8.76
CA ALA A 508 -17.37 25.54 -9.14
C ALA A 508 -16.54 25.23 -7.90
N ALA A 509 -15.81 24.11 -7.94
CA ALA A 509 -14.82 23.79 -6.95
C ALA A 509 -13.54 23.24 -7.59
N ALA A 510 -12.41 23.55 -6.99
CA ALA A 510 -11.12 23.04 -7.41
C ALA A 510 -10.23 22.83 -6.18
N ALA A 511 -9.51 21.72 -6.13
CA ALA A 511 -8.55 21.46 -5.07
C ALA A 511 -7.34 20.73 -5.63
N GLY A 512 -6.16 20.95 -5.06
CA GLY A 512 -4.95 20.26 -5.49
C GLY A 512 -3.78 20.35 -4.53
N GLU A 513 -2.94 19.33 -4.59
CA GLU A 513 -1.67 19.22 -3.88
C GLU A 513 -0.58 18.67 -4.79
N TRP A 514 0.65 19.15 -4.58
CA TRP A 514 1.84 18.73 -5.31
C TRP A 514 2.94 18.31 -4.34
N TYR A 515 3.44 17.09 -4.47
CA TYR A 515 4.49 16.55 -3.63
C TYR A 515 5.80 16.64 -4.42
N LEU A 516 6.69 17.54 -3.97
CA LEU A 516 7.94 17.87 -4.65
C LEU A 516 9.13 17.45 -3.77
N PRO A 517 9.83 16.35 -4.11
CA PRO A 517 11.01 15.94 -3.35
C PRO A 517 12.15 16.93 -3.59
N LEU A 518 12.67 17.54 -2.51
CA LEU A 518 13.77 18.51 -2.57
C LEU A 518 15.13 17.87 -2.30
N ALA A 519 15.16 16.89 -1.39
CA ALA A 519 16.32 16.10 -1.00
C ALA A 519 15.86 14.79 -0.33
N ASP A 520 16.78 13.92 0.07
CA ASP A 520 16.44 12.65 0.72
C ASP A 520 15.55 12.85 1.95
N GLY A 521 14.33 12.34 1.85
CA GLY A 521 13.29 12.45 2.87
C GLY A 521 12.72 13.86 3.10
N LEU A 522 13.10 14.89 2.32
CA LEU A 522 12.57 16.25 2.42
C LEU A 522 11.63 16.56 1.25
N ILE A 523 10.38 16.91 1.54
CA ILE A 523 9.31 17.10 0.56
C ILE A 523 8.65 18.46 0.78
N LEU A 524 8.50 19.22 -0.30
CA LEU A 524 7.72 20.45 -0.34
C LEU A 524 6.32 20.13 -0.89
N ILE A 525 5.29 20.64 -0.24
CA ILE A 525 3.88 20.36 -0.55
C ILE A 525 3.10 21.67 -0.71
N PRO A 526 3.12 22.30 -1.90
CA PRO A 526 2.15 23.34 -2.22
C PRO A 526 0.75 22.74 -2.33
N ARG A 527 -0.25 23.49 -1.87
CA ARG A 527 -1.67 23.10 -1.97
C ARG A 527 -2.56 24.31 -2.19
N GLY A 528 -3.73 24.07 -2.77
CA GLY A 528 -4.76 25.08 -2.91
C GLY A 528 -6.15 24.48 -3.03
N GLU A 529 -7.13 25.27 -2.62
CA GLU A 529 -8.55 24.93 -2.65
C GLU A 529 -9.36 26.18 -3.03
N PHE A 530 -10.41 25.99 -3.82
CA PHE A 530 -11.37 27.02 -4.19
C PHE A 530 -12.75 26.37 -4.26
N GLN A 531 -13.75 27.06 -3.74
CA GLN A 531 -15.15 26.71 -3.87
C GLN A 531 -15.94 28.02 -4.03
N GLY A 532 -16.81 28.10 -5.02
CA GLY A 532 -17.51 29.35 -5.29
C GLY A 532 -18.77 29.20 -6.11
N LEU A 533 -19.69 30.12 -5.87
CA LEU A 533 -20.89 30.33 -6.66
C LEU A 533 -20.52 30.97 -8.00
N LEU A 534 -20.95 30.35 -9.09
CA LEU A 534 -20.84 30.92 -10.43
C LEU A 534 -22.04 31.81 -10.78
N TRP A 535 -23.22 31.43 -10.30
CA TRP A 535 -24.48 32.19 -10.35
C TRP A 535 -25.52 31.54 -9.44
N GLY A 536 -26.60 32.28 -9.15
CA GLY A 536 -27.75 31.80 -8.38
C GLY A 536 -27.67 32.25 -6.93
N SER A 537 -28.23 31.45 -6.03
CA SER A 537 -28.12 31.63 -4.58
C SER A 537 -28.08 30.26 -3.92
N LEU A 538 -27.42 30.17 -2.78
CA LEU A 538 -27.32 28.94 -1.99
C LEU A 538 -27.94 29.15 -0.62
N SER A 539 -28.57 28.10 -0.10
CA SER A 539 -28.93 28.08 1.31
C SER A 539 -27.67 28.07 2.17
N ALA A 540 -27.77 28.51 3.43
CA ALA A 540 -26.66 28.45 4.39
C ALA A 540 -26.12 27.01 4.59
N MET A 541 -26.94 25.98 4.30
CA MET A 541 -26.56 24.57 4.38
C MET A 541 -25.69 24.09 3.21
N GLU A 542 -25.76 24.81 2.08
CA GLU A 542 -25.08 24.50 0.82
C GLU A 542 -23.94 25.46 0.50
N GLN A 543 -23.83 26.58 1.23
CA GLN A 543 -22.78 27.56 1.04
C GLN A 543 -21.37 26.94 1.16
N PRO A 544 -20.46 27.29 0.23
CA PRO A 544 -19.05 26.97 0.32
C PRO A 544 -18.46 27.29 1.68
N SER A 545 -17.57 26.41 2.15
CA SER A 545 -16.93 26.60 3.44
C SER A 545 -15.49 26.10 3.47
N LEU A 546 -14.69 26.73 4.32
CA LEU A 546 -13.31 26.34 4.65
C LEU A 546 -13.18 26.20 6.17
N GLY A 547 -12.13 25.49 6.57
CA GLY A 547 -11.85 25.21 7.97
C GLY A 547 -11.17 23.86 8.13
N GLN A 548 -11.21 23.32 9.36
CA GLN A 548 -10.57 22.09 9.79
C GLN A 548 -9.04 22.21 9.81
N SER A 549 -8.43 21.85 10.95
CA SER A 549 -6.99 22.08 11.19
C SER A 549 -6.02 21.43 10.18
N ILE A 550 -6.49 20.53 9.30
CA ILE A 550 -5.70 19.97 8.20
C ILE A 550 -5.70 20.85 6.96
N THR A 551 -6.81 21.51 6.63
CA THR A 551 -7.01 22.34 5.44
C THR A 551 -6.70 23.80 5.73
N LEU A 552 -7.28 24.37 6.80
CA LEU A 552 -7.00 25.72 7.32
C LEU A 552 -6.60 25.63 8.80
N HIS A 553 -5.36 26.02 9.12
CA HIS A 553 -4.76 25.68 10.41
C HIS A 553 -5.37 26.52 11.55
N ALA A 554 -5.77 25.85 12.64
CA ALA A 554 -6.40 26.45 13.82
C ALA A 554 -7.80 27.07 13.63
N TYR A 555 -8.49 26.72 12.54
CA TYR A 555 -9.91 27.02 12.34
C TYR A 555 -10.75 25.74 12.47
N TYR A 556 -11.96 25.86 13.02
CA TYR A 556 -12.93 24.76 13.13
C TYR A 556 -13.37 24.27 11.75
N PRO A 557 -13.86 23.02 11.63
CA PRO A 557 -14.48 22.55 10.40
C PRO A 557 -15.65 23.46 10.01
N GLN A 558 -15.64 23.97 8.77
CA GLN A 558 -16.69 24.83 8.21
C GLN A 558 -16.89 26.18 8.96
N GLU A 559 -15.87 26.66 9.68
CA GLU A 559 -15.92 27.94 10.39
C GLU A 559 -16.07 29.13 9.44
N LEU A 560 -15.34 29.11 8.32
CA LEU A 560 -15.41 30.14 7.30
C LEU A 560 -16.44 29.70 6.26
N ARG A 561 -17.49 30.49 6.06
CA ARG A 561 -18.56 30.20 5.11
C ARG A 561 -18.93 31.47 4.34
N GLY A 562 -19.20 31.34 3.05
CA GLY A 562 -19.60 32.44 2.18
C GLY A 562 -19.83 31.97 0.74
N ASP A 563 -20.25 32.87 -0.15
CA ASP A 563 -20.53 32.54 -1.55
C ASP A 563 -19.29 32.02 -2.28
N ASN A 564 -18.12 32.52 -1.89
CA ASN A 564 -16.85 32.10 -2.43
C ASN A 564 -15.78 32.03 -1.34
N VAL A 565 -15.00 30.96 -1.39
CA VAL A 565 -13.89 30.71 -0.48
C VAL A 565 -12.69 30.17 -1.27
N ALA A 566 -11.50 30.64 -0.92
CA ALA A 566 -10.25 30.17 -1.51
C ALA A 566 -9.17 30.02 -0.45
N MET A 567 -8.31 29.01 -0.58
CA MET A 567 -7.17 28.77 0.30
C MET A 567 -5.94 28.40 -0.51
N ALA A 568 -4.79 28.90 -0.08
CA ALA A 568 -3.49 28.48 -0.56
C ALA A 568 -2.60 28.15 0.64
N GLY A 569 -1.78 27.11 0.50
CA GLY A 569 -0.89 26.70 1.56
C GLY A 569 0.37 26.02 1.05
N LEU A 570 1.33 25.90 1.97
CA LEU A 570 2.61 25.27 1.72
C LEU A 570 3.00 24.49 2.97
N ALA A 571 3.37 23.23 2.79
CA ALA A 571 3.94 22.40 3.84
C ALA A 571 5.34 21.91 3.46
N LEU A 572 6.20 21.77 4.47
CA LEU A 572 7.51 21.17 4.38
C LEU A 572 7.53 19.94 5.29
N ARG A 573 7.82 18.78 4.71
CA ARG A 573 7.78 17.49 5.40
C ARG A 573 9.16 16.84 5.35
N LYS A 574 9.74 16.51 6.50
CA LYS A 574 11.04 15.84 6.62
C LYS A 574 10.88 14.49 7.31
N GLN A 575 11.39 13.42 6.71
CA GLN A 575 11.46 12.11 7.36
C GLN A 575 12.44 12.17 8.54
N ILE A 576 11.98 11.74 9.71
CA ILE A 576 12.75 11.74 10.96
C ILE A 576 12.92 10.34 11.55
N GLY A 577 12.20 9.34 11.03
CA GLY A 577 12.29 7.97 11.50
C GLY A 577 11.40 7.00 10.73
N SER A 578 11.26 5.79 11.27
CA SER A 578 10.41 4.73 10.76
C SER A 578 9.61 4.07 11.90
N LEU A 579 8.48 3.47 11.55
CA LEU A 579 7.72 2.63 12.46
C LEU A 579 8.25 1.18 12.41
N PRO A 580 8.02 0.37 13.46
CA PRO A 580 8.28 -1.06 13.44
C PRO A 580 7.56 -1.76 12.27
N LEU A 581 8.16 -2.85 11.77
CA LEU A 581 7.58 -3.67 10.70
C LEU A 581 6.17 -4.14 11.10
N GLY A 582 5.21 -4.06 10.18
CA GLY A 582 3.82 -4.45 10.43
C GLY A 582 2.97 -3.41 11.18
N LEU A 583 3.50 -2.25 11.57
CA LEU A 583 2.70 -1.13 12.08
C LEU A 583 2.63 0.04 11.09
N GLY A 584 3.64 0.16 10.23
CA GLY A 584 3.71 1.24 9.25
C GLY A 584 5.10 1.39 8.67
N ASN A 585 5.33 2.56 8.07
CA ASN A 585 6.52 2.83 7.29
C ASN A 585 7.35 3.98 7.87
N GLU A 586 7.03 5.23 7.54
CA GLU A 586 7.86 6.38 7.86
C GLU A 586 7.17 7.33 8.84
N ILE A 587 7.99 7.96 9.68
CA ILE A 587 7.60 9.07 10.56
C ILE A 587 8.20 10.34 9.97
N TYR A 588 7.36 11.33 9.74
CA TYR A 588 7.74 12.65 9.25
C TYR A 588 7.43 13.72 10.28
N PHE A 589 8.32 14.69 10.39
CA PHE A 589 7.99 15.99 10.96
C PHE A 589 7.49 16.91 9.85
N GLN A 590 6.42 17.66 10.11
CA GLN A 590 5.82 18.57 9.14
C GLN A 590 5.69 19.98 9.73
N LEU A 591 6.07 20.98 8.95
CA LEU A 591 5.72 22.38 9.15
C LEU A 591 4.80 22.79 8.02
N ALA A 592 3.73 23.51 8.31
CA ALA A 592 2.76 23.95 7.31
C ALA A 592 2.26 25.36 7.60
N GLY A 593 1.94 26.11 6.56
CA GLY A 593 1.29 27.40 6.63
C GLY A 593 0.26 27.54 5.53
N ASN A 594 -0.86 28.20 5.82
CA ASN A 594 -1.91 28.49 4.86
C ASN A 594 -2.49 29.88 5.08
N SER A 595 -3.08 30.39 4.00
CA SER A 595 -3.92 31.58 4.04
C SER A 595 -5.17 31.33 3.20
N ALA A 596 -6.28 31.84 3.68
CA ALA A 596 -7.58 31.76 3.03
C ALA A 596 -8.19 33.15 2.86
N THR A 597 -9.13 33.25 1.93
CA THR A 597 -9.98 34.41 1.75
C THR A 597 -11.41 33.99 1.46
N LEU A 598 -12.35 34.81 1.90
CA LEU A 598 -13.77 34.69 1.58
C LEU A 598 -14.28 36.04 1.04
N TRP A 599 -15.25 35.97 0.13
CA TRP A 599 -15.94 37.14 -0.41
C TRP A 599 -17.37 36.77 -0.83
N GLU A 600 -18.27 37.74 -0.73
CA GLU A 600 -19.69 37.60 -1.10
C GLU A 600 -19.94 38.23 -2.49
N GLU A 601 -20.95 37.75 -3.22
CA GLU A 601 -21.40 38.40 -4.45
C GLU A 601 -22.51 39.41 -4.15
N ASP A 602 -22.15 40.67 -3.91
CA ASP A 602 -23.12 41.74 -3.71
C ASP A 602 -23.72 42.25 -5.03
N ALA A 603 -25.05 42.38 -5.09
CA ALA A 603 -25.77 42.83 -6.29
C ALA A 603 -25.77 44.35 -6.52
N VAL A 604 -25.28 45.16 -5.56
CA VAL A 604 -25.50 46.62 -5.54
C VAL A 604 -24.20 47.45 -5.54
N GLU A 605 -23.06 46.91 -5.12
CA GLU A 605 -21.78 47.63 -5.14
C GLU A 605 -20.67 46.83 -5.85
N SER A 606 -19.83 47.53 -6.62
CA SER A 606 -18.70 46.95 -7.37
C SER A 606 -17.44 46.71 -6.52
N TYR A 607 -17.56 46.76 -5.19
CA TYR A 607 -16.49 46.47 -4.24
C TYR A 607 -16.66 45.04 -3.71
N ARG A 608 -15.61 44.22 -3.87
CA ARG A 608 -15.52 42.90 -3.23
C ARG A 608 -14.78 43.08 -1.90
N ASP A 609 -15.46 42.85 -0.79
CA ASP A 609 -14.82 42.81 0.53
C ASP A 609 -14.11 41.47 0.70
N PHE A 610 -12.78 41.51 0.65
CA PHE A 610 -11.93 40.35 0.91
C PHE A 610 -11.54 40.31 2.38
N HIS A 611 -11.98 39.27 3.08
CA HIS A 611 -11.45 38.93 4.39
C HIS A 611 -10.30 37.94 4.21
N TYR A 612 -9.21 38.12 4.97
CA TYR A 612 -8.04 37.26 4.93
C TYR A 612 -7.90 36.54 6.25
N PHE A 613 -7.54 35.26 6.16
CA PHE A 613 -7.32 34.36 7.28
C PHE A 613 -6.01 33.63 7.08
N SER A 614 -5.28 33.31 8.14
CA SER A 614 -4.02 32.58 8.04
C SER A 614 -3.72 31.76 9.28
N GLY A 615 -2.99 30.67 9.06
CA GLY A 615 -2.58 29.79 10.14
C GLY A 615 -1.31 29.00 9.81
N GLY A 616 -0.63 28.57 10.85
CA GLY A 616 0.56 27.74 10.81
C GLY A 616 0.39 26.51 11.68
N ALA A 617 1.04 25.41 11.30
CA ALA A 617 1.05 24.18 12.07
C ALA A 617 2.42 23.50 12.06
N ALA A 618 2.71 22.80 13.15
CA ALA A 618 3.85 21.89 13.28
C ALA A 618 3.36 20.56 13.86
N GLY A 619 3.87 19.44 13.34
CA GLY A 619 3.34 18.14 13.74
C GLY A 619 4.10 16.94 13.23
N LEU A 620 3.57 15.77 13.57
CA LEU A 620 4.03 14.47 13.11
C LEU A 620 3.03 13.88 12.12
N VAL A 621 3.56 13.31 11.05
CA VAL A 621 2.80 12.54 10.06
C VAL A 621 3.40 11.14 10.00
N MET A 622 2.58 10.12 10.21
CA MET A 622 3.00 8.74 10.27
C MET A 622 2.27 7.93 9.21
N ASN A 623 3.04 7.20 8.39
CA ASN A 623 2.51 6.27 7.43
C ASN A 623 2.24 4.93 8.12
N THR A 624 0.98 4.55 8.33
CA THR A 624 0.61 3.33 9.06
C THR A 624 -0.18 2.35 8.19
N LEU A 625 -0.36 1.11 8.66
CA LEU A 625 -1.20 0.13 7.95
C LEU A 625 -2.65 0.60 7.76
N ILE A 626 -3.18 1.35 8.73
CA ILE A 626 -4.58 1.77 8.78
C ILE A 626 -4.84 3.14 8.14
N GLY A 627 -3.79 3.88 7.72
CA GLY A 627 -3.93 5.22 7.14
C GLY A 627 -2.76 6.15 7.46
N GLU A 628 -2.86 7.39 7.01
CA GLU A 628 -1.98 8.47 7.47
C GLU A 628 -2.47 8.94 8.83
N ILE A 629 -1.62 8.80 9.86
CA ILE A 629 -1.91 9.39 11.18
C ILE A 629 -1.22 10.75 11.24
N GLN A 630 -1.96 11.79 11.58
CA GLN A 630 -1.45 13.14 11.75
C GLN A 630 -1.69 13.62 13.18
N LEU A 631 -0.65 14.13 13.83
CA LEU A 631 -0.73 14.85 15.09
C LEU A 631 -0.15 16.25 14.86
N ASN A 632 -1.00 17.27 14.84
CA ASN A 632 -0.61 18.65 14.53
C ASN A 632 -0.96 19.59 15.67
N PHE A 633 -0.07 20.55 15.92
CA PHE A 633 -0.31 21.72 16.77
C PHE A 633 -0.30 22.95 15.88
N ALA A 634 -1.36 23.75 15.95
CA ALA A 634 -1.62 24.84 15.02
C ALA A 634 -1.93 26.14 15.75
N PHE A 635 -1.63 27.26 15.09
CA PHE A 635 -1.95 28.61 15.52
C PHE A 635 -2.51 29.41 14.34
N ASN A 636 -3.47 30.29 14.58
CA ASN A 636 -3.93 31.27 13.59
C ASN A 636 -3.35 32.67 13.87
N GLU A 637 -3.65 33.62 12.99
CA GLU A 637 -3.24 35.03 13.11
C GLU A 637 -3.77 35.77 14.35
N ASP A 638 -4.91 35.33 14.89
CA ASP A 638 -5.48 35.86 16.14
C ASP A 638 -4.82 35.28 17.40
N GLY A 639 -3.87 34.35 17.24
CA GLY A 639 -3.19 33.67 18.34
C GLY A 639 -3.97 32.49 18.93
N ARG A 640 -5.07 32.06 18.30
CA ARG A 640 -5.83 30.87 18.68
C ARG A 640 -4.98 29.63 18.49
N PHE A 641 -4.95 28.76 19.49
CA PHE A 641 -4.25 27.48 19.46
C PHE A 641 -5.21 26.32 19.18
N SER A 642 -4.75 25.34 18.42
CA SER A 642 -5.46 24.10 18.14
C SER A 642 -4.52 22.90 18.22
N SER A 643 -4.98 21.80 18.79
CA SER A 643 -4.36 20.48 18.58
C SER A 643 -5.28 19.57 17.79
N PHE A 644 -4.72 18.86 16.83
CA PHE A 644 -5.43 17.98 15.92
C PHE A 644 -4.81 16.58 15.91
N LEU A 645 -5.65 15.57 16.04
CA LEU A 645 -5.32 14.17 15.79
C LEU A 645 -6.23 13.63 14.70
N GLY A 646 -5.66 13.09 13.62
CA GLY A 646 -6.43 12.50 12.54
C GLY A 646 -5.85 11.18 12.08
N VAL A 647 -6.72 10.27 11.64
CA VAL A 647 -6.38 9.09 10.85
C VAL A 647 -7.19 9.19 9.57
N SER A 648 -6.53 9.23 8.41
CA SER A 648 -7.24 9.20 7.15
C SER A 648 -6.72 8.13 6.20
N THR A 649 -7.63 7.48 5.48
CA THR A 649 -7.27 6.55 4.40
C THR A 649 -7.05 7.30 3.08
N SER A 650 -7.63 8.49 2.98
CA SER A 650 -7.61 9.36 1.82
C SER A 650 -7.19 10.79 2.16
N LEU A 651 -6.56 11.45 1.18
CA LEU A 651 -6.45 12.90 1.13
C LEU A 651 -7.85 13.52 0.92
N SER A 652 -8.34 14.29 1.90
CA SER A 652 -9.75 14.70 2.12
C SER A 652 -10.32 15.75 1.15
N PHE A 653 -9.64 16.00 0.02
CA PHE A 653 -9.81 17.23 -0.78
C PHE A 653 -11.18 17.51 -1.36
N MET A 654 -12.15 16.60 -1.31
CA MET A 654 -13.52 16.87 -1.79
C MET A 654 -14.62 16.09 -1.05
N ASN A 655 -14.42 15.69 0.21
CA ASN A 655 -15.51 15.03 0.96
C ASN A 655 -16.73 15.95 1.15
N GLY A 656 -16.61 17.25 0.86
CA GLY A 656 -17.68 18.25 0.92
C GLY A 656 -18.63 18.31 -0.28
N PHE A 657 -18.32 17.69 -1.43
CA PHE A 657 -19.15 17.72 -2.64
C PHE A 657 -19.79 16.37 -2.99
#